data_AF-A0A0D6DW76-F1
#
_entry.id   AF-A0A0D6DW76-F1
#
_cell.length_a   1.000
_cell.length_b   1.000
_cell.length_c   1.000
_cell.angle_alpha   90.00
_cell.angle_beta   90.00
_cell.angle_gamma   90.00
#
_symmetry.space_group_name_H-M   'P 1'
#
loop_
_entity.id
_entity.type
_entity.pdbx_description
1 polymer ?
#
loop_
_entity_poly.entity_id
_entity_poly.type
_entity_poly.pdbx_seq_one_letter_code
_entity_poly.pdbx_strand_id
1 'polypeptide(L)'
;MATKDKQAFLTNHLLAFGIAGDEPITNTLKLNEAGIIVDHANPEAQQTWTYEDSKLTIFDEDHETIATFDIKQDENGSLVASSGSMVFLESEVLTLTYSEHEAYFQTITGKTYTYTNPQAEVYSENIILNKDLTISTENDLLEQYWSIDDHSIVFYNHTMSKIIEIAIEQFEGDRLLIMGEVGQFDKIIETPKVSIVVPVYNVESYLEEALRSLQNQTLEEIEVLVINDGSKDSSLKIIQKFVENDTRFRVFDVANGGIGKAFNIGVENAKGEYVAEFESDDYAALNAYERLYDTAKQFDTDVVRCNWIEFSQEGEIIRDVLWEQPELYNKLIELSSTEMIVQVYPWNAIYRRETLINNGVKWDEEIKSYGDTGLFWKVNAAAKNVVFIKDALYYYRQDNPNSTVNNVGTKAGYLFDQFKLIRLSLIEQNNFSRFKKQFYEQMYEKYFWVVEKLTGFRDENISKVMAEIASDFKIALDEDKMSETDFSLTNEFQKIVASPEDYYKAYLKNKYKVSIVMPVHNSAMYLRKTLDNVLNQSLQDWELIVVENGSTDNSVAILEEYAKKESRISYFSIGKSNPGFARNYGIEKARGHYLQFLDSDDQFENGLLQEAYYRIFDASADVLVFGMHEKSLNNTITDIPNALLQIGGRIDGQAISLSDVTPYLYDKMFLLDYVKQNSLRLLEQFVGEDAYFTYTALFSTDKIISLNKKLLTRIVRQNGLMSTYAKNYKDEFNLHISMLAWLKMNMPERLEEYRLKISDTLYWFLFDMNRVSLDFKLKFYNELKQTYFDKLGLDKIVIFKYTDDLQLQERLKKVHDIRKYDYDTYQLIYPDFGESKTALIPNVTVQDRSGKIIYGQKPILGLNTVVDLFSIIIENRHTSNASAVIDFTYMGDNKKINHDVLLVSISINKDADGILKPTVLQAEWEKGYDILRQNIYYIMVDNVFTVYAKYTERYAAVDYLARIITSRETEQQVSIVSHNQGYIQDAMYPLTVDMVKIDQVES
;
A
#
# COMPACT_ATOMS: atom_id res chain seq x y z
N MET A 1 -27.77 7.03 22.10
CA MET A 1 -29.13 6.46 22.23
C MET A 1 -29.95 7.34 23.15
N ALA A 2 -30.81 8.18 22.59
CA ALA A 2 -31.93 8.75 23.31
C ALA A 2 -33.18 8.42 22.48
N THR A 3 -33.94 7.44 22.98
CA THR A 3 -35.40 7.34 22.92
C THR A 3 -36.09 7.75 21.62
N LYS A 4 -36.41 6.76 20.76
CA LYS A 4 -37.63 6.77 19.93
C LYS A 4 -38.07 5.39 19.39
N ASP A 5 -37.18 4.39 19.30
CA ASP A 5 -37.53 3.12 18.61
C ASP A 5 -37.78 1.89 19.51
N LYS A 6 -38.39 2.05 20.69
CA LYS A 6 -38.92 0.87 21.40
C LYS A 6 -40.23 0.35 20.79
N GLN A 7 -41.03 1.23 20.16
CA GLN A 7 -42.29 0.87 19.51
C GLN A 7 -42.09 0.10 18.19
N ALA A 8 -41.11 0.51 17.38
CA ALA A 8 -40.82 -0.13 16.09
C ALA A 8 -40.29 -1.58 16.22
N PHE A 9 -39.76 -1.95 17.39
CA PHE A 9 -39.16 -3.27 17.62
C PHE A 9 -40.19 -4.41 17.67
N LEU A 10 -41.41 -4.16 18.17
CA LEU A 10 -42.45 -5.20 18.29
C LEU A 10 -43.46 -5.20 17.13
N THR A 11 -43.55 -4.11 16.37
CA THR A 11 -44.53 -3.94 15.26
C THR A 11 -44.33 -4.90 14.07
N ASN A 12 -43.23 -5.65 14.02
CA ASN A 12 -42.92 -6.57 12.92
C ASN A 12 -42.84 -8.05 13.33
N HIS A 13 -43.27 -8.42 14.54
CA HIS A 13 -43.24 -9.83 14.98
C HIS A 13 -44.65 -10.46 14.96
N LEU A 14 -44.75 -11.65 14.36
CA LEU A 14 -45.93 -12.52 14.41
C LEU A 14 -46.05 -13.12 15.81
N LEU A 15 -47.19 -12.93 16.47
CA LEU A 15 -47.55 -13.63 17.70
C LEU A 15 -48.70 -14.59 17.41
N ALA A 16 -48.46 -15.88 17.62
CA ALA A 16 -49.47 -16.93 17.53
C ALA A 16 -50.02 -17.22 18.93
N PHE A 17 -51.33 -17.16 19.09
CA PHE A 17 -52.01 -17.49 20.35
C PHE A 17 -52.85 -18.74 20.15
N GLY A 18 -52.71 -19.70 21.06
CA GLY A 18 -53.57 -20.89 21.12
C GLY A 18 -54.53 -20.78 22.29
N ILE A 19 -55.81 -21.08 22.06
CA ILE A 19 -56.79 -21.28 23.12
C ILE A 19 -56.64 -22.71 23.65
N ALA A 20 -56.70 -22.89 24.96
CA ALA A 20 -56.85 -24.22 25.56
C ALA A 20 -58.32 -24.65 25.53
N GLY A 21 -58.71 -25.39 24.50
CA GLY A 21 -60.04 -26.00 24.26
C GLY A 21 -61.08 -25.00 23.72
N ASP A 22 -61.72 -25.14 22.56
CA ASP A 22 -61.70 -26.14 21.48
C ASP A 22 -61.45 -25.43 20.13
N GLU A 23 -60.62 -26.08 19.28
CA GLU A 23 -60.04 -25.71 17.97
C GLU A 23 -59.35 -24.33 17.82
N PRO A 24 -58.02 -24.29 17.55
CA PRO A 24 -57.33 -23.04 17.26
C PRO A 24 -57.76 -22.51 15.89
N ILE A 25 -58.38 -21.33 15.88
CA ILE A 25 -58.17 -20.43 14.75
C ILE A 25 -56.74 -19.91 14.89
N THR A 26 -55.82 -20.45 14.11
CA THR A 26 -54.46 -19.88 14.06
C THR A 26 -54.57 -18.53 13.38
N ASN A 27 -54.43 -17.46 14.16
CA ASN A 27 -54.57 -16.13 13.62
C ASN A 27 -53.40 -15.25 13.99
N THR A 28 -52.93 -14.52 12.98
CA THR A 28 -51.74 -13.68 13.08
C THR A 28 -52.11 -12.38 13.77
N LEU A 29 -51.77 -12.20 15.04
CA LEU A 29 -51.98 -10.89 15.66
C LEU A 29 -50.97 -9.88 15.12
N LYS A 30 -51.48 -8.82 14.47
CA LYS A 30 -50.67 -7.74 13.92
C LYS A 30 -50.69 -6.55 14.87
N LEU A 31 -49.55 -6.21 15.45
CA LEU A 31 -49.39 -5.02 16.29
C LEU A 31 -49.17 -3.81 15.37
N ASN A 32 -50.03 -2.79 15.47
CA ASN A 32 -49.82 -1.55 14.72
C ASN A 32 -48.98 -0.54 15.54
N GLU A 33 -48.47 0.49 14.85
CA GLU A 33 -47.62 1.54 15.45
C GLU A 33 -48.30 2.33 16.59
N ALA A 34 -49.63 2.24 16.71
CA ALA A 34 -50.42 2.92 17.74
C ALA A 34 -50.59 2.10 19.03
N GLY A 35 -50.11 0.85 19.08
CA GLY A 35 -50.20 0.01 20.28
C GLY A 35 -51.53 -0.73 20.44
N ILE A 36 -52.23 -1.06 19.34
CA ILE A 36 -53.53 -1.76 19.36
C ILE A 36 -53.34 -3.20 18.86
N ILE A 37 -53.86 -4.18 19.60
CA ILE A 37 -53.94 -5.59 19.19
C ILE A 37 -55.30 -5.82 18.51
N VAL A 38 -55.32 -6.48 17.36
CA VAL A 38 -56.57 -6.80 16.63
C VAL A 38 -56.67 -8.31 16.45
N ASP A 39 -57.53 -8.97 17.25
CA ASP A 39 -57.81 -10.40 17.14
C ASP A 39 -58.58 -10.72 15.86
N HIS A 40 -58.01 -11.57 15.01
CA HIS A 40 -58.65 -11.98 13.77
C HIS A 40 -59.79 -12.99 14.01
N ALA A 41 -59.92 -13.57 15.21
CA ALA A 41 -61.09 -14.36 15.60
C ALA A 41 -62.25 -13.49 16.13
N ASN A 42 -61.97 -12.27 16.63
CA ASN A 42 -63.00 -11.31 17.01
C ASN A 42 -62.51 -9.84 16.86
N PRO A 43 -62.65 -9.26 15.66
CA PRO A 43 -62.02 -7.98 15.32
C PRO A 43 -62.65 -6.73 15.95
N GLU A 44 -63.75 -6.84 16.70
CA GLU A 44 -64.40 -5.68 17.34
C GLU A 44 -63.90 -5.35 18.76
N ALA A 45 -63.15 -6.26 19.41
CA ALA A 45 -62.58 -6.01 20.73
C ALA A 45 -61.24 -5.24 20.62
N GLN A 46 -61.26 -3.90 20.74
CA GLN A 46 -60.04 -3.10 20.71
C GLN A 46 -59.31 -3.19 22.06
N GLN A 47 -58.12 -3.80 22.03
CA GLN A 47 -57.23 -3.88 23.19
C GLN A 47 -55.99 -3.06 22.92
N THR A 48 -55.52 -2.35 23.95
CA THR A 48 -54.33 -1.50 23.86
C THR A 48 -53.20 -2.10 24.69
N TRP A 49 -51.96 -1.76 24.37
CA TRP A 49 -50.81 -2.25 25.14
C TRP A 49 -49.77 -1.16 25.39
N THR A 50 -48.99 -1.35 26.46
CA THR A 50 -47.80 -0.55 26.75
C THR A 50 -46.59 -1.44 26.96
N TYR A 51 -45.41 -0.96 26.53
CA TYR A 51 -44.14 -1.62 26.80
C TYR A 51 -43.17 -0.65 27.47
N GLU A 52 -43.07 -0.75 28.79
CA GLU A 52 -42.18 0.09 29.60
C GLU A 52 -41.41 -0.79 30.59
N ASP A 53 -40.16 -0.41 30.87
CA ASP A 53 -39.29 -1.10 31.83
C ASP A 53 -39.20 -2.61 31.66
N SER A 54 -39.10 -3.07 30.39
CA SER A 54 -39.02 -4.49 30.05
C SER A 54 -40.27 -5.27 30.44
N LYS A 55 -41.44 -4.62 30.54
CA LYS A 55 -42.74 -5.25 30.75
C LYS A 55 -43.74 -4.87 29.67
N LEU A 56 -44.44 -5.87 29.13
CA LEU A 56 -45.56 -5.68 28.21
C LEU A 56 -46.87 -5.80 28.98
N THR A 57 -47.71 -4.76 28.98
CA THR A 57 -49.02 -4.75 29.65
C THR A 57 -50.13 -4.54 28.62
N ILE A 58 -51.19 -5.35 28.69
CA ILE A 58 -52.36 -5.28 27.81
C ILE A 58 -53.55 -4.78 28.63
N PHE A 59 -54.31 -3.86 28.05
CA PHE A 59 -55.47 -3.20 28.61
C PHE A 59 -56.69 -3.42 27.72
N ASP A 60 -57.87 -3.40 28.34
CA ASP A 60 -59.15 -3.39 27.63
C ASP A 60 -59.51 -1.98 27.14
N GLU A 61 -60.71 -1.86 26.58
CA GLU A 61 -61.25 -0.61 26.05
C GLU A 61 -61.48 0.47 27.13
N ASP A 62 -61.61 0.09 28.40
CA ASP A 62 -61.77 1.00 29.55
C ASP A 62 -60.43 1.34 30.24
N HIS A 63 -59.30 0.85 29.69
CA HIS A 63 -57.94 0.98 30.23
C HIS A 63 -57.69 0.27 31.57
N GLU A 64 -58.49 -0.74 31.90
CA GLU A 64 -58.19 -1.66 33.00
C GLU A 64 -57.14 -2.69 32.55
N THR A 65 -56.23 -3.08 33.44
CA THR A 65 -55.15 -4.02 33.09
C THR A 65 -55.69 -5.43 32.97
N ILE A 66 -55.62 -6.00 31.76
CA ILE A 66 -55.98 -7.40 31.49
C ILE A 66 -54.83 -8.33 31.88
N ALA A 67 -53.59 -8.01 31.46
CA ALA A 67 -52.42 -8.85 31.72
C ALA A 67 -51.09 -8.08 31.61
N THR A 68 -50.07 -8.47 32.40
CA THR A 68 -48.71 -7.90 32.34
C THR A 68 -47.65 -9.01 32.29
N PHE A 69 -46.64 -8.85 31.42
CA PHE A 69 -45.58 -9.83 31.15
C PHE A 69 -44.18 -9.21 31.26
N ASP A 70 -43.24 -9.92 31.87
CA ASP A 70 -41.81 -9.55 31.90
C ASP A 70 -41.08 -10.02 30.64
N ILE A 71 -40.47 -9.11 29.90
CA ILE A 71 -39.76 -9.33 28.62
C ILE A 71 -38.26 -9.15 28.81
N LYS A 72 -37.47 -10.15 28.42
CA LYS A 72 -36.00 -10.12 28.49
C LYS A 72 -35.41 -10.32 27.10
N GLN A 73 -34.22 -9.77 26.86
CA GLN A 73 -33.49 -10.03 25.62
C GLN A 73 -32.57 -11.23 25.81
N ASP A 74 -32.64 -12.21 24.92
CA ASP A 74 -31.74 -13.35 24.90
C ASP A 74 -30.37 -12.99 24.30
N GLU A 75 -29.45 -13.95 24.32
CA GLU A 75 -28.05 -13.78 23.93
C GLU A 75 -27.87 -13.43 22.44
N ASN A 76 -28.89 -13.68 21.62
CA ASN A 76 -28.91 -13.39 20.18
C ASN A 76 -29.66 -12.09 19.85
N GLY A 77 -30.10 -11.35 20.88
CA GLY A 77 -30.80 -10.08 20.71
C GLY A 77 -32.32 -10.20 20.53
N SER A 78 -32.91 -11.41 20.66
CA SER A 78 -34.36 -11.63 20.54
C SER A 78 -35.06 -11.37 21.87
N LEU A 79 -36.27 -10.80 21.85
CA LEU A 79 -37.05 -10.58 23.09
C LEU A 79 -37.90 -11.81 23.43
N VAL A 80 -37.77 -12.30 24.65
CA VAL A 80 -38.44 -13.50 25.17
C VAL A 80 -39.12 -13.15 26.50
N ALA A 81 -40.42 -13.46 26.60
CA ALA A 81 -41.16 -13.32 27.85
C ALA A 81 -40.71 -14.40 28.85
N SER A 82 -40.38 -14.00 30.08
CA SER A 82 -39.50 -14.79 30.95
C SER A 82 -40.10 -16.00 31.69
N SER A 83 -41.12 -16.65 31.13
CA SER A 83 -41.55 -17.98 31.59
C SER A 83 -42.26 -18.83 30.51
N GLY A 84 -41.49 -19.49 29.64
CA GLY A 84 -41.86 -20.71 28.88
C GLY A 84 -43.02 -20.62 27.88
N SER A 85 -42.95 -21.41 26.80
CA SER A 85 -44.05 -21.59 25.83
C SER A 85 -45.34 -22.00 26.55
N MET A 86 -46.45 -21.32 26.26
CA MET A 86 -47.73 -21.52 26.96
C MET A 86 -48.34 -22.91 26.71
N VAL A 87 -48.66 -23.62 27.81
CA VAL A 87 -49.89 -24.41 27.96
C VAL A 87 -50.47 -24.03 29.33
N PHE A 88 -51.74 -23.62 29.36
CA PHE A 88 -52.50 -23.41 30.59
C PHE A 88 -53.26 -24.67 30.96
N LEU A 89 -53.45 -24.94 32.26
CA LEU A 89 -54.62 -25.70 32.71
C LEU A 89 -55.20 -25.17 34.03
N GLU A 90 -56.53 -25.06 33.94
CA GLU A 90 -57.59 -25.09 34.93
C GLU A 90 -57.76 -23.96 35.94
N SER A 91 -58.82 -23.19 35.65
CA SER A 91 -59.68 -22.39 36.53
C SER A 91 -59.23 -20.97 36.86
N GLU A 92 -59.33 -20.06 35.90
CA GLU A 92 -60.50 -19.15 35.73
C GLU A 92 -60.43 -18.50 34.32
N VAL A 93 -61.59 -18.15 33.79
CA VAL A 93 -61.95 -18.07 32.35
C VAL A 93 -61.35 -16.89 31.56
N LEU A 94 -60.95 -17.13 30.30
CA LEU A 94 -61.13 -16.19 29.18
C LEU A 94 -61.80 -16.97 28.04
N THR A 95 -63.10 -16.74 27.83
CA THR A 95 -63.91 -17.41 26.80
C THR A 95 -63.85 -16.60 25.51
N LEU A 96 -63.29 -17.18 24.44
CA LEU A 96 -63.54 -16.74 23.06
C LEU A 96 -64.67 -17.61 22.50
N THR A 97 -65.75 -16.96 22.06
CA THR A 97 -66.93 -17.64 21.51
C THR A 97 -66.83 -17.59 19.99
N TYR A 98 -66.87 -18.76 19.35
CA TYR A 98 -66.96 -18.93 17.90
C TYR A 98 -68.41 -18.68 17.45
N SER A 99 -68.66 -17.70 16.58
CA SER A 99 -69.99 -17.50 16.00
C SER A 99 -69.95 -17.09 14.52
N GLU A 100 -70.98 -17.55 13.79
CA GLU A 100 -71.39 -17.32 12.39
C GLU A 100 -70.82 -18.24 11.28
N HIS A 101 -69.59 -18.75 11.37
CA HIS A 101 -69.02 -19.54 10.25
C HIS A 101 -69.30 -21.06 10.29
N GLU A 102 -69.89 -21.59 11.38
CA GLU A 102 -70.10 -23.05 11.56
C GLU A 102 -70.94 -23.68 10.43
N ALA A 103 -71.96 -22.96 9.93
CA ALA A 103 -72.78 -23.45 8.82
C ALA A 103 -72.03 -23.44 7.48
N TYR A 104 -71.17 -22.44 7.25
CA TYR A 104 -70.34 -22.35 6.05
C TYR A 104 -69.26 -23.43 6.03
N PHE A 105 -68.53 -23.59 7.14
CA PHE A 105 -67.51 -24.62 7.28
C PHE A 105 -68.06 -26.04 7.15
N GLN A 106 -69.26 -26.32 7.68
CA GLN A 106 -69.94 -27.61 7.45
C GLN A 106 -70.34 -27.84 5.98
N THR A 107 -70.56 -26.79 5.19
CA THR A 107 -70.89 -26.91 3.76
C THR A 107 -69.67 -27.08 2.86
N ILE A 108 -68.48 -26.67 3.30
CA ILE A 108 -67.24 -26.76 2.51
C ILE A 108 -66.32 -27.91 2.98
N THR A 109 -66.47 -28.41 4.19
CA THR A 109 -65.67 -29.53 4.67
C THR A 109 -66.27 -30.89 4.26
N GLY A 110 -65.42 -31.90 4.07
CA GLY A 110 -65.78 -33.24 3.57
C GLY A 110 -66.05 -33.32 2.06
N LYS A 111 -65.71 -32.27 1.30
CA LYS A 111 -65.86 -32.21 -0.17
C LYS A 111 -64.50 -32.24 -0.86
N THR A 112 -64.51 -32.71 -2.10
CA THR A 112 -63.33 -32.68 -2.98
C THR A 112 -63.41 -31.50 -3.93
N TYR A 113 -62.35 -30.72 -3.94
CA TYR A 113 -62.14 -29.50 -4.72
C TYR A 113 -61.16 -29.82 -5.83
N THR A 114 -61.51 -29.49 -7.07
CA THR A 114 -60.59 -29.67 -8.19
C THR A 114 -60.01 -28.31 -8.55
N TYR A 115 -58.71 -28.16 -8.33
CA TYR A 115 -57.97 -27.01 -8.81
C TYR A 115 -57.51 -27.26 -10.25
N THR A 116 -57.67 -26.28 -11.14
CA THR A 116 -57.14 -26.36 -12.51
C THR A 116 -56.40 -25.06 -12.82
N ASN A 117 -55.10 -25.18 -13.10
CA ASN A 117 -54.27 -24.03 -13.45
C ASN A 117 -54.72 -23.44 -14.80
N PRO A 118 -55.12 -22.16 -14.87
CA PRO A 118 -55.54 -21.53 -16.12
C PRO A 118 -54.41 -21.36 -17.15
N GLN A 119 -53.14 -21.46 -16.76
CA GLN A 119 -51.97 -21.10 -17.59
C GLN A 119 -51.05 -22.28 -17.97
N ALA A 120 -51.34 -23.52 -17.56
CA ALA A 120 -50.58 -24.70 -17.97
C ALA A 120 -51.52 -25.90 -18.20
N GLU A 121 -51.28 -26.70 -19.24
CA GLU A 121 -52.12 -27.84 -19.66
C GLU A 121 -52.63 -28.67 -18.47
N VAL A 122 -53.95 -28.92 -18.45
CA VAL A 122 -54.78 -29.44 -17.34
C VAL A 122 -54.06 -30.44 -16.42
N TYR A 123 -53.43 -29.91 -15.36
CA TYR A 123 -53.19 -30.64 -14.11
C TYR A 123 -54.38 -30.36 -13.21
N SER A 124 -55.20 -31.38 -12.99
CA SER A 124 -56.30 -31.34 -12.03
C SER A 124 -55.90 -32.13 -10.79
N GLU A 125 -55.66 -31.46 -9.67
CA GLU A 125 -55.49 -32.13 -8.39
C GLU A 125 -56.74 -32.02 -7.53
N ASN A 126 -57.05 -33.14 -6.87
CA ASN A 126 -58.15 -33.24 -5.93
C ASN A 126 -57.65 -32.83 -4.55
N ILE A 127 -58.18 -31.71 -4.06
CA ILE A 127 -57.94 -31.18 -2.72
C ILE A 127 -59.15 -31.55 -1.87
N ILE A 128 -58.94 -32.22 -0.75
CA ILE A 128 -60.01 -32.57 0.19
C ILE A 128 -59.84 -31.70 1.43
N LEU A 129 -60.80 -30.80 1.66
CA LEU A 129 -60.89 -30.09 2.94
C LEU A 129 -61.64 -30.98 3.91
N ASN A 130 -60.96 -31.55 4.88
CA ASN A 130 -61.52 -32.48 5.85
C ASN A 130 -62.40 -31.74 6.87
N LYS A 131 -63.24 -32.49 7.60
CA LYS A 131 -64.21 -31.95 8.57
C LYS A 131 -63.60 -31.27 9.79
N ASP A 132 -62.32 -31.51 10.03
CA ASP A 132 -61.51 -30.94 11.10
C ASP A 132 -60.70 -29.72 10.64
N LEU A 133 -61.09 -29.10 9.51
CA LEU A 133 -60.38 -27.99 8.89
C LEU A 133 -58.91 -28.35 8.66
N THR A 134 -58.62 -29.53 8.10
CA THR A 134 -57.31 -29.90 7.55
C THR A 134 -57.44 -30.14 6.05
N ILE A 135 -56.33 -30.04 5.32
CA ILE A 135 -56.32 -30.21 3.86
C ILE A 135 -55.48 -31.43 3.49
N SER A 136 -56.00 -32.28 2.59
CA SER A 136 -55.26 -33.41 2.01
C SER A 136 -55.35 -33.42 0.48
N THR A 137 -54.26 -33.74 -0.20
CA THR A 137 -54.14 -33.74 -1.68
C THR A 137 -53.68 -35.09 -2.22
N GLU A 138 -53.84 -35.36 -3.51
CA GLU A 138 -53.37 -36.64 -4.12
C GLU A 138 -51.84 -36.69 -4.31
N ASN A 139 -51.14 -35.55 -4.36
CA ASN A 139 -49.68 -35.45 -4.27
C ASN A 139 -49.26 -34.58 -3.07
N ASP A 140 -48.19 -34.96 -2.35
CA ASP A 140 -47.67 -34.32 -1.12
C ASP A 140 -47.09 -32.88 -1.30
N LEU A 141 -47.34 -32.22 -2.44
CA LEU A 141 -46.70 -30.96 -2.84
C LEU A 141 -47.24 -29.69 -2.14
N LEU A 142 -48.36 -29.76 -1.41
CA LEU A 142 -49.04 -28.59 -0.83
C LEU A 142 -49.10 -28.56 0.70
N GLU A 143 -48.46 -29.52 1.38
CA GLU A 143 -48.56 -29.62 2.83
C GLU A 143 -47.42 -28.90 3.54
N GLN A 144 -47.73 -27.75 4.16
CA GLN A 144 -47.34 -27.47 5.56
C GLN A 144 -47.89 -26.18 6.18
N TYR A 145 -48.26 -25.16 5.39
CA TYR A 145 -48.83 -23.91 5.92
C TYR A 145 -49.96 -23.41 5.03
N TRP A 146 -51.14 -23.19 5.62
CA TRP A 146 -52.30 -22.70 4.87
C TRP A 146 -53.26 -21.92 5.79
N SER A 147 -54.09 -21.07 5.19
CA SER A 147 -55.18 -20.36 5.85
C SER A 147 -56.45 -20.48 5.03
N ILE A 148 -57.61 -20.41 5.70
CA ILE A 148 -58.91 -20.43 5.05
C ILE A 148 -59.79 -19.34 5.62
N ASP A 149 -60.51 -18.67 4.73
CA ASP A 149 -61.56 -17.73 5.08
C ASP A 149 -62.82 -18.01 4.25
N ASP A 150 -63.81 -17.15 4.39
CA ASP A 150 -65.11 -17.31 3.75
C ASP A 150 -65.07 -17.25 2.21
N HIS A 151 -63.96 -16.84 1.61
CA HIS A 151 -63.89 -16.56 0.17
C HIS A 151 -62.68 -17.21 -0.50
N SER A 152 -61.72 -17.74 0.25
CA SER A 152 -60.51 -18.34 -0.31
C SER A 152 -59.79 -19.32 0.62
N ILE A 153 -59.02 -20.23 0.02
CA ILE A 153 -58.02 -21.06 0.70
C ILE A 153 -56.64 -20.64 0.18
N VAL A 154 -55.71 -20.32 1.08
CA VAL A 154 -54.38 -19.83 0.73
C VAL A 154 -53.31 -20.74 1.30
N PHE A 155 -52.33 -21.14 0.49
CA PHE A 155 -51.20 -21.99 0.85
C PHE A 155 -49.90 -21.20 0.84
N TYR A 156 -48.99 -21.52 1.76
CA TYR A 156 -47.72 -20.82 2.00
C TYR A 156 -46.54 -21.79 2.04
N ASN A 157 -45.34 -21.30 1.75
CA ASN A 157 -44.09 -22.07 1.88
C ASN A 157 -43.53 -22.00 3.30
N HIS A 158 -42.41 -22.70 3.53
CA HIS A 158 -41.73 -22.76 4.83
C HIS A 158 -41.16 -21.41 5.33
N THR A 159 -41.16 -20.36 4.50
CA THR A 159 -40.82 -18.98 4.90
C THR A 159 -42.04 -18.06 5.03
N MET A 160 -43.26 -18.62 5.04
CA MET A 160 -44.56 -17.92 5.11
C MET A 160 -44.88 -17.02 3.90
N SER A 161 -44.25 -17.28 2.76
CA SER A 161 -44.60 -16.63 1.49
C SER A 161 -45.74 -17.37 0.81
N LYS A 162 -46.72 -16.63 0.28
CA LYS A 162 -47.92 -17.16 -0.37
C LYS A 162 -47.56 -17.89 -1.65
N ILE A 163 -47.89 -19.18 -1.72
CA ILE A 163 -47.67 -20.04 -2.89
C ILE A 163 -48.93 -20.13 -3.73
N ILE A 164 -50.11 -20.44 -3.17
CA ILE A 164 -51.33 -20.63 -3.96
C ILE A 164 -52.51 -19.98 -3.26
N GLU A 165 -53.39 -19.32 -4.00
CA GLU A 165 -54.69 -18.89 -3.49
C GLU A 165 -55.82 -19.41 -4.38
N ILE A 166 -56.80 -20.00 -3.71
CA ILE A 166 -57.91 -20.72 -4.29
C ILE A 166 -59.18 -19.97 -3.88
N ALA A 167 -59.78 -19.21 -4.79
CA ALA A 167 -61.03 -18.48 -4.52
C ALA A 167 -62.25 -19.43 -4.48
N ILE A 168 -63.11 -19.31 -3.48
CA ILE A 168 -64.31 -20.14 -3.30
C ILE A 168 -65.52 -19.39 -3.89
N GLU A 169 -65.81 -19.60 -5.18
CA GLU A 169 -66.79 -18.75 -5.88
C GLU A 169 -68.18 -19.38 -6.14
N GLN A 170 -68.35 -20.70 -6.35
CA GLN A 170 -69.69 -21.34 -6.48
C GLN A 170 -69.73 -22.87 -6.56
N PHE A 171 -70.71 -23.51 -5.89
CA PHE A 171 -70.94 -24.97 -5.87
C PHE A 171 -71.77 -25.51 -7.06
N GLU A 172 -71.19 -26.41 -7.87
CA GLU A 172 -71.95 -27.25 -8.83
C GLU A 172 -72.00 -28.72 -8.35
N GLY A 173 -72.99 -29.05 -7.51
CA GLY A 173 -73.15 -30.41 -6.97
C GLY A 173 -72.11 -30.76 -5.91
N ASP A 174 -71.56 -31.99 -5.95
CA ASP A 174 -70.55 -32.49 -4.99
C ASP A 174 -69.11 -32.07 -5.34
N ARG A 175 -68.91 -31.26 -6.39
CA ARG A 175 -67.59 -30.78 -6.83
C ARG A 175 -67.62 -29.28 -7.09
N LEU A 176 -66.63 -28.57 -6.54
CA LEU A 176 -66.39 -27.15 -6.82
C LEU A 176 -65.38 -27.06 -7.96
N LEU A 177 -65.65 -26.20 -8.96
CA LEU A 177 -64.69 -25.90 -10.03
C LEU A 177 -64.08 -24.53 -9.74
N ILE A 178 -62.77 -24.49 -9.52
CA ILE A 178 -62.08 -23.30 -9.01
C ILE A 178 -61.00 -22.84 -9.99
N MET A 179 -61.00 -21.55 -10.31
CA MET A 179 -59.91 -20.87 -11.01
C MET A 179 -59.16 -19.99 -10.01
N GLY A 180 -57.86 -20.24 -9.83
CA GLY A 180 -56.97 -19.44 -8.96
C GLY A 180 -55.61 -19.21 -9.61
N GLU A 181 -54.91 -18.14 -9.20
CA GLU A 181 -53.53 -17.86 -9.63
C GLU A 181 -52.54 -18.71 -8.80
N VAL A 182 -51.65 -19.44 -9.49
CA VAL A 182 -50.51 -20.15 -8.87
C VAL A 182 -49.35 -19.18 -8.67
N GLY A 183 -48.88 -19.04 -7.44
CA GLY A 183 -47.51 -18.62 -7.12
C GLY A 183 -46.55 -19.79 -7.30
N GLN A 184 -45.41 -19.48 -7.92
CA GLN A 184 -44.49 -20.44 -8.55
C GLN A 184 -44.02 -21.59 -7.66
N PHE A 185 -44.05 -22.78 -8.26
CA PHE A 185 -43.31 -23.98 -7.87
C PHE A 185 -41.85 -23.64 -7.53
N ASP A 186 -41.32 -24.29 -6.49
CA ASP A 186 -39.89 -24.23 -6.18
C ASP A 186 -39.10 -24.49 -7.47
N LYS A 187 -38.35 -23.46 -7.88
CA LYS A 187 -37.54 -23.48 -9.09
C LYS A 187 -36.40 -24.48 -8.86
N ILE A 188 -36.68 -25.77 -9.06
CA ILE A 188 -35.67 -26.64 -9.65
C ILE A 188 -35.32 -25.91 -10.94
N ILE A 189 -34.13 -25.33 -11.02
CA ILE A 189 -33.65 -24.80 -12.28
C ILE A 189 -33.60 -26.04 -13.19
N GLU A 190 -34.63 -26.23 -14.03
CA GLU A 190 -34.78 -27.42 -14.88
C GLU A 190 -33.53 -27.65 -15.72
N THR A 191 -32.75 -26.59 -15.97
CA THR A 191 -31.34 -26.65 -16.38
C THR A 191 -30.67 -25.29 -16.13
N PRO A 192 -29.54 -25.22 -15.37
CA PRO A 192 -28.80 -23.97 -15.23
C PRO A 192 -28.46 -23.35 -16.59
N LYS A 193 -28.50 -22.02 -16.68
CA LYS A 193 -28.02 -21.27 -17.83
C LYS A 193 -26.49 -21.15 -17.81
N VAL A 194 -25.93 -20.89 -16.62
CA VAL A 194 -24.49 -20.74 -16.41
C VAL A 194 -24.04 -21.54 -15.20
N SER A 195 -23.02 -22.40 -15.36
CA SER A 195 -22.29 -23.03 -14.25
C SER A 195 -21.03 -22.23 -13.95
N ILE A 196 -20.93 -21.71 -12.74
CA ILE A 196 -19.76 -20.93 -12.29
C ILE A 196 -18.88 -21.86 -11.46
N VAL A 197 -17.68 -22.15 -11.94
CA VAL A 197 -16.72 -23.02 -11.27
C VAL A 197 -15.77 -22.16 -10.44
N VAL A 198 -15.72 -22.43 -9.13
CA VAL A 198 -14.92 -21.68 -8.16
C VAL A 198 -13.89 -22.60 -7.50
N PRO A 199 -12.64 -22.67 -7.99
CA PRO A 199 -11.56 -23.37 -7.31
C PRO A 199 -11.14 -22.65 -6.02
N VAL A 200 -11.05 -23.37 -4.90
CA VAL A 200 -10.73 -22.80 -3.58
C VAL A 200 -9.57 -23.53 -2.93
N TYR A 201 -8.49 -22.80 -2.60
CA TYR A 201 -7.39 -23.31 -1.79
C TYR A 201 -6.77 -22.24 -0.87
N ASN A 202 -6.99 -22.36 0.44
CA ASN A 202 -6.42 -21.48 1.48
C ASN A 202 -6.62 -19.97 1.24
N VAL A 203 -7.88 -19.56 1.09
CA VAL A 203 -8.26 -18.19 0.69
C VAL A 203 -9.31 -17.58 1.65
N GLU A 204 -9.30 -18.00 2.93
CA GLU A 204 -10.33 -17.61 3.92
C GLU A 204 -10.54 -16.10 4.04
N SER A 205 -9.50 -15.30 3.82
CA SER A 205 -9.55 -13.83 3.93
C SER A 205 -10.39 -13.14 2.85
N TYR A 206 -10.62 -13.80 1.71
CA TYR A 206 -11.27 -13.18 0.53
C TYR A 206 -12.51 -13.96 0.09
N LEU A 207 -12.58 -15.25 0.41
CA LEU A 207 -13.61 -16.18 -0.09
C LEU A 207 -15.05 -15.73 0.19
N GLU A 208 -15.31 -15.15 1.37
CA GLU A 208 -16.67 -14.74 1.73
C GLU A 208 -17.19 -13.62 0.81
N GLU A 209 -16.36 -12.65 0.45
CA GLU A 209 -16.72 -11.58 -0.48
C GLU A 209 -16.97 -12.13 -1.88
N ALA A 210 -16.08 -13.03 -2.34
CA ALA A 210 -16.20 -13.71 -3.61
C ALA A 210 -17.55 -14.45 -3.74
N LEU A 211 -17.88 -15.31 -2.77
CA LEU A 211 -19.12 -16.09 -2.79
C LEU A 211 -20.37 -15.21 -2.61
N ARG A 212 -20.31 -14.12 -1.81
CA ARG A 212 -21.41 -13.14 -1.73
C ARG A 212 -21.69 -12.47 -3.07
N SER A 213 -20.66 -12.15 -3.85
CA SER A 213 -20.84 -11.55 -5.18
C SER A 213 -21.56 -12.48 -6.15
N LEU A 214 -21.35 -13.80 -6.03
CA LEU A 214 -22.05 -14.82 -6.82
C LEU A 214 -23.47 -15.07 -6.30
N GLN A 215 -23.68 -15.07 -4.98
CA GLN A 215 -25.00 -15.20 -4.37
C GLN A 215 -25.94 -14.07 -4.80
N ASN A 216 -25.41 -12.85 -4.96
CA ASN A 216 -26.21 -11.67 -5.28
C ASN A 216 -26.46 -11.49 -6.79
N GLN A 217 -26.05 -12.41 -7.66
CA GLN A 217 -26.22 -12.27 -9.11
C GLN A 217 -27.69 -12.11 -9.52
N THR A 218 -27.96 -11.21 -10.48
CA THR A 218 -29.32 -11.00 -11.03
C THR A 218 -29.83 -12.18 -11.84
N LEU A 219 -28.93 -12.97 -12.46
CA LEU A 219 -29.30 -14.20 -13.13
C LEU A 219 -29.57 -15.31 -12.09
N GLU A 220 -30.83 -15.64 -11.87
CA GLU A 220 -31.21 -16.69 -10.91
C GLU A 220 -30.84 -18.09 -11.39
N GLU A 221 -30.88 -18.36 -12.70
CA GLU A 221 -30.62 -19.70 -13.26
C GLU A 221 -29.12 -20.04 -13.34
N ILE A 222 -28.34 -19.67 -12.33
CA ILE A 222 -26.95 -20.07 -12.17
C ILE A 222 -26.84 -21.29 -11.26
N GLU A 223 -25.77 -22.07 -11.44
CA GLU A 223 -25.26 -22.94 -10.38
C GLU A 223 -23.80 -22.55 -10.06
N VAL A 224 -23.42 -22.62 -8.79
CA VAL A 224 -22.07 -22.29 -8.32
C VAL A 224 -21.42 -23.57 -7.81
N LEU A 225 -20.42 -24.06 -8.53
CA LEU A 225 -19.68 -25.28 -8.22
C LEU A 225 -18.38 -24.91 -7.50
N VAL A 226 -18.42 -24.95 -6.17
CA VAL A 226 -17.28 -24.60 -5.32
C VAL A 226 -16.42 -25.83 -5.07
N ILE A 227 -15.20 -25.83 -5.60
CA ILE A 227 -14.28 -26.96 -5.53
C ILE A 227 -13.23 -26.67 -4.45
N ASN A 228 -13.40 -27.24 -3.25
CA ASN A 228 -12.40 -27.13 -2.20
C ASN A 228 -11.22 -28.07 -2.49
N ASP A 229 -10.10 -27.50 -2.93
CA ASP A 229 -8.89 -28.23 -3.32
C ASP A 229 -7.98 -28.54 -2.11
N GLY A 230 -8.59 -29.11 -1.06
CA GLY A 230 -7.90 -29.53 0.15
C GLY A 230 -7.39 -28.38 1.02
N SER A 231 -8.18 -27.30 1.15
CA SER A 231 -7.86 -26.17 2.05
C SER A 231 -7.65 -26.63 3.50
N LYS A 232 -6.73 -25.96 4.18
CA LYS A 232 -6.36 -26.21 5.59
C LYS A 232 -6.75 -25.08 6.54
N ASP A 233 -7.18 -23.96 5.98
CA ASP A 233 -7.72 -22.82 6.71
C ASP A 233 -9.24 -22.93 6.88
N SER A 234 -9.92 -21.83 7.21
CA SER A 234 -11.37 -21.82 7.43
C SER A 234 -12.19 -21.79 6.14
N SER A 235 -11.59 -21.89 4.95
CA SER A 235 -12.29 -21.80 3.65
C SER A 235 -13.46 -22.78 3.57
N LEU A 236 -13.27 -24.05 3.95
CA LEU A 236 -14.35 -25.05 3.90
C LEU A 236 -15.56 -24.67 4.77
N LYS A 237 -15.32 -24.07 5.95
CA LYS A 237 -16.41 -23.59 6.82
C LYS A 237 -17.18 -22.44 6.21
N ILE A 238 -16.50 -21.55 5.48
CA ILE A 238 -17.14 -20.46 4.74
C ILE A 238 -18.04 -21.05 3.65
N ILE A 239 -17.52 -21.99 2.85
CA ILE A 239 -18.28 -22.64 1.77
C ILE A 239 -19.56 -23.30 2.30
N GLN A 240 -19.47 -24.03 3.41
CA GLN A 240 -20.61 -24.72 4.02
C GLN A 240 -21.78 -23.77 4.34
N LYS A 241 -21.49 -22.54 4.82
CA LYS A 241 -22.53 -21.53 5.09
C LYS A 241 -23.30 -21.12 3.84
N PHE A 242 -22.67 -21.08 2.66
CA PHE A 242 -23.38 -20.73 1.43
C PHE A 242 -24.22 -21.89 0.92
N VAL A 243 -23.70 -23.12 0.97
CA VAL A 243 -24.43 -24.33 0.56
C VAL A 243 -25.67 -24.56 1.43
N GLU A 244 -25.60 -24.27 2.73
CA GLU A 244 -26.75 -24.41 3.65
C GLU A 244 -27.86 -23.37 3.39
N ASN A 245 -27.52 -22.19 2.88
CA ASN A 245 -28.46 -21.07 2.73
C ASN A 245 -28.90 -20.81 1.28
N ASP A 246 -28.24 -21.39 0.28
CA ASP A 246 -28.51 -21.14 -1.13
C ASP A 246 -28.31 -22.41 -1.95
N THR A 247 -29.41 -22.96 -2.46
CA THR A 247 -29.44 -24.25 -3.18
C THR A 247 -28.71 -24.22 -4.52
N ARG A 248 -28.35 -23.03 -5.03
CA ARG A 248 -27.52 -22.87 -6.23
C ARG A 248 -26.06 -23.25 -5.97
N PHE A 249 -25.60 -23.23 -4.72
CA PHE A 249 -24.23 -23.56 -4.35
C PHE A 249 -24.06 -25.06 -4.10
N ARG A 250 -23.05 -25.66 -4.73
CA ARG A 250 -22.67 -27.06 -4.55
C ARG A 250 -21.19 -27.15 -4.23
N VAL A 251 -20.85 -27.88 -3.17
CA VAL A 251 -19.46 -28.08 -2.75
C VAL A 251 -18.93 -29.45 -3.20
N PHE A 252 -17.68 -29.44 -3.69
CA PHE A 252 -16.89 -30.65 -3.95
C PHE A 252 -15.62 -30.56 -3.10
N ASP A 253 -15.55 -31.36 -2.06
CA ASP A 253 -14.38 -31.43 -1.19
C ASP A 253 -13.43 -32.53 -1.67
N VAL A 254 -12.27 -32.12 -2.21
CA VAL A 254 -11.32 -33.02 -2.86
C VAL A 254 -9.92 -32.86 -2.28
N ALA A 255 -9.11 -33.90 -2.42
CA ALA A 255 -7.70 -33.82 -2.04
C ALA A 255 -6.96 -32.88 -2.99
N ASN A 256 -6.08 -32.03 -2.42
CA ASN A 256 -5.32 -31.03 -3.17
C ASN A 256 -4.65 -31.62 -4.42
N GLY A 257 -5.02 -31.07 -5.59
CA GLY A 257 -4.45 -31.39 -6.89
C GLY A 257 -4.11 -30.17 -7.75
N GLY A 258 -4.36 -28.96 -7.25
CA GLY A 258 -4.11 -27.70 -7.96
C GLY A 258 -5.33 -27.18 -8.72
N ILE A 259 -5.28 -25.89 -9.09
CA ILE A 259 -6.36 -25.15 -9.77
C ILE A 259 -6.86 -25.85 -11.03
N GLY A 260 -5.96 -26.39 -11.87
CA GLY A 260 -6.34 -27.05 -13.11
C GLY A 260 -7.21 -28.29 -12.89
N LYS A 261 -6.87 -29.12 -11.89
CA LYS A 261 -7.67 -30.29 -11.53
C LYS A 261 -9.02 -29.87 -10.94
N ALA A 262 -9.01 -28.87 -10.05
CA ALA A 262 -10.23 -28.35 -9.46
C ALA A 262 -11.20 -27.82 -10.52
N PHE A 263 -10.70 -27.03 -11.48
CA PHE A 263 -11.50 -26.52 -12.59
C PHE A 263 -12.03 -27.66 -13.48
N ASN A 264 -11.19 -28.64 -13.84
CA ASN A 264 -11.62 -29.80 -14.62
C ASN A 264 -12.78 -30.57 -13.94
N ILE A 265 -12.71 -30.78 -12.62
CA ILE A 265 -13.80 -31.39 -11.83
C ILE A 265 -15.07 -30.55 -11.93
N GLY A 266 -14.95 -29.23 -11.83
CA GLY A 266 -16.09 -28.32 -11.98
C GLY A 266 -16.74 -28.41 -13.36
N VAL A 267 -15.96 -28.37 -14.43
CA VAL A 267 -16.46 -28.49 -15.82
C VAL A 267 -17.16 -29.84 -16.05
N GLU A 268 -16.59 -30.94 -15.53
CA GLU A 268 -17.19 -32.27 -15.64
C GLU A 268 -18.54 -32.38 -14.92
N ASN A 269 -18.74 -31.60 -13.86
CA ASN A 269 -19.97 -31.58 -13.06
C ASN A 269 -20.94 -30.45 -13.43
N ALA A 270 -20.56 -29.57 -14.36
CA ALA A 270 -21.38 -28.48 -14.86
C ALA A 270 -22.58 -28.99 -15.65
N LYS A 271 -23.73 -28.37 -15.40
CA LYS A 271 -25.03 -28.61 -16.06
C LYS A 271 -25.50 -27.39 -16.88
N GLY A 272 -24.82 -26.26 -16.72
CA GLY A 272 -25.07 -25.00 -17.41
C GLY A 272 -24.94 -25.11 -18.91
N GLU A 273 -25.77 -24.37 -19.67
CA GLU A 273 -25.53 -24.17 -21.10
C GLU A 273 -24.14 -23.56 -21.35
N TYR A 274 -23.74 -22.63 -20.47
CA TYR A 274 -22.42 -22.02 -20.43
C TYR A 274 -21.69 -22.35 -19.12
N VAL A 275 -20.36 -22.30 -19.15
CA VAL A 275 -19.47 -22.47 -18.00
C VAL A 275 -18.62 -21.22 -17.83
N ALA A 276 -18.40 -20.78 -16.60
CA ALA A 276 -17.51 -19.69 -16.25
C ALA A 276 -16.44 -20.17 -15.25
N GLU A 277 -15.23 -19.65 -15.39
CA GLU A 277 -14.20 -19.75 -14.36
C GLU A 277 -14.29 -18.51 -13.45
N PHE A 278 -14.12 -18.71 -12.15
CA PHE A 278 -14.15 -17.61 -11.18
C PHE A 278 -13.13 -17.83 -10.07
N GLU A 279 -12.22 -16.87 -9.89
CA GLU A 279 -11.18 -16.94 -8.88
C GLU A 279 -11.75 -16.66 -7.49
N SER A 280 -11.24 -17.38 -6.49
CA SER A 280 -11.81 -17.38 -5.13
C SER A 280 -11.41 -16.17 -4.27
N ASP A 281 -10.55 -15.30 -4.77
CA ASP A 281 -10.18 -14.02 -4.17
C ASP A 281 -10.73 -12.79 -4.89
N ASP A 282 -11.48 -12.97 -5.98
CA ASP A 282 -12.06 -11.90 -6.79
C ASP A 282 -13.56 -11.69 -6.51
N TYR A 283 -14.19 -10.69 -7.14
CA TYR A 283 -15.65 -10.53 -7.10
C TYR A 283 -16.27 -10.15 -8.46
N ALA A 284 -17.54 -10.50 -8.67
CA ALA A 284 -18.29 -10.17 -9.89
C ALA A 284 -19.20 -8.95 -9.72
N ALA A 285 -19.44 -8.21 -10.79
CA ALA A 285 -20.53 -7.22 -10.85
C ALA A 285 -21.89 -7.91 -10.66
N LEU A 286 -22.87 -7.22 -10.07
CA LEU A 286 -24.20 -7.77 -9.73
C LEU A 286 -24.92 -8.43 -10.92
N ASN A 287 -24.76 -7.88 -12.12
CA ASN A 287 -25.40 -8.35 -13.35
C ASN A 287 -24.43 -9.06 -14.31
N ALA A 288 -23.28 -9.53 -13.82
CA ALA A 288 -22.20 -10.07 -14.66
C ALA A 288 -22.69 -11.23 -15.53
N TYR A 289 -23.25 -12.28 -14.92
CA TYR A 289 -23.61 -13.49 -15.66
C TYR A 289 -24.90 -13.34 -16.47
N GLU A 290 -25.84 -12.49 -16.03
CA GLU A 290 -27.01 -12.12 -16.84
C GLU A 290 -26.55 -11.45 -18.14
N ARG A 291 -25.70 -10.43 -18.03
CA ARG A 291 -25.19 -9.68 -19.18
C ARG A 291 -24.38 -10.55 -20.14
N LEU A 292 -23.52 -11.42 -19.60
CA LEU A 292 -22.73 -12.36 -20.40
C LEU A 292 -23.62 -13.39 -21.10
N TYR A 293 -24.58 -13.99 -20.39
CA TYR A 293 -25.50 -14.98 -20.95
C TYR A 293 -26.40 -14.38 -22.03
N ASP A 294 -27.03 -13.23 -21.77
CA ASP A 294 -27.90 -12.55 -22.74
C ASP A 294 -27.15 -12.20 -24.01
N THR A 295 -25.90 -11.75 -23.89
CA THR A 295 -25.03 -11.51 -25.04
C THR A 295 -24.75 -12.82 -25.80
N ALA A 296 -24.47 -13.90 -25.08
CA ALA A 296 -24.19 -15.19 -25.70
C ALA A 296 -25.38 -15.70 -26.51
N LYS A 297 -26.61 -15.53 -25.99
CA LYS A 297 -27.85 -15.88 -26.67
C LYS A 297 -28.17 -14.92 -27.82
N GLN A 298 -27.96 -13.62 -27.64
CA GLN A 298 -28.19 -12.61 -28.67
C GLN A 298 -27.38 -12.90 -29.94
N PHE A 299 -26.12 -13.30 -29.77
CA PHE A 299 -25.18 -13.53 -30.87
C PHE A 299 -25.03 -15.00 -31.29
N ASP A 300 -25.66 -15.93 -30.56
CA ASP A 300 -25.45 -17.38 -30.67
C ASP A 300 -23.96 -17.75 -30.73
N THR A 301 -23.21 -17.35 -29.69
CA THR A 301 -21.75 -17.47 -29.69
C THR A 301 -21.22 -18.51 -28.71
N ASP A 302 -20.05 -19.07 -29.02
CA ASP A 302 -19.35 -20.04 -28.16
C ASP A 302 -18.67 -19.38 -26.96
N VAL A 303 -18.28 -18.10 -27.07
CA VAL A 303 -17.55 -17.41 -26.00
C VAL A 303 -18.03 -15.96 -25.91
N VAL A 304 -18.31 -15.48 -24.69
CA VAL A 304 -18.49 -14.06 -24.42
C VAL A 304 -17.49 -13.60 -23.39
N ARG A 305 -16.84 -12.46 -23.65
CA ARG A 305 -15.78 -11.89 -22.81
C ARG A 305 -16.10 -10.45 -22.43
N CYS A 306 -15.76 -10.07 -21.21
CA CYS A 306 -15.95 -8.73 -20.67
C CYS A 306 -14.62 -8.07 -20.27
N ASN A 307 -14.65 -6.75 -20.05
CA ASN A 307 -13.54 -6.04 -19.43
C ASN A 307 -13.49 -6.33 -17.92
N TRP A 308 -12.41 -5.89 -17.26
CA TRP A 308 -12.26 -6.04 -15.82
C TRP A 308 -11.70 -4.79 -15.16
N ILE A 309 -11.85 -4.72 -13.85
CA ILE A 309 -11.33 -3.65 -12.99
C ILE A 309 -10.27 -4.26 -12.07
N GLU A 310 -9.09 -3.64 -12.01
CA GLU A 310 -8.08 -3.98 -11.02
C GLU A 310 -8.27 -3.14 -9.76
N PHE A 311 -8.26 -3.77 -8.59
CA PHE A 311 -8.49 -3.09 -7.31
C PHE A 311 -7.59 -3.62 -6.17
N SER A 312 -7.42 -2.81 -5.13
CA SER A 312 -6.76 -3.16 -3.85
C SER A 312 -7.71 -2.94 -2.66
N GLN A 313 -7.21 -3.06 -1.41
CA GLN A 313 -7.98 -2.83 -0.19
C GLN A 313 -8.82 -1.54 -0.23
N GLU A 314 -9.92 -1.53 0.51
CA GLU A 314 -10.76 -0.35 0.77
C GLU A 314 -11.26 0.39 -0.49
N GLY A 315 -11.82 -0.35 -1.46
CA GLY A 315 -12.54 0.27 -2.59
C GLY A 315 -11.65 1.11 -3.53
N GLU A 316 -10.33 0.99 -3.41
CA GLU A 316 -9.38 1.66 -4.30
C GLU A 316 -9.33 0.93 -5.65
N ILE A 317 -9.93 1.56 -6.67
CA ILE A 317 -9.78 1.15 -8.05
C ILE A 317 -8.38 1.57 -8.52
N ILE A 318 -7.55 0.60 -8.88
CA ILE A 318 -6.21 0.83 -9.42
C ILE A 318 -6.33 1.27 -10.88
N ARG A 319 -7.09 0.52 -11.69
CA ARG A 319 -7.37 0.87 -13.09
C ARG A 319 -8.51 0.06 -13.70
N ASP A 320 -9.18 0.68 -14.67
CA ASP A 320 -10.06 -0.02 -15.61
C ASP A 320 -9.23 -0.62 -16.73
N VAL A 321 -9.32 -1.94 -16.93
CA VAL A 321 -8.61 -2.61 -18.01
C VAL A 321 -9.57 -2.86 -19.17
N LEU A 322 -9.37 -2.08 -20.23
CA LEU A 322 -10.13 -2.17 -21.46
C LEU A 322 -9.37 -3.01 -22.48
N TRP A 323 -10.13 -3.78 -23.26
CA TRP A 323 -9.60 -4.49 -24.40
C TRP A 323 -8.99 -3.54 -25.46
N GLU A 324 -7.85 -3.92 -26.00
CA GLU A 324 -7.01 -3.13 -26.92
C GLU A 324 -7.64 -2.86 -28.30
N GLN A 325 -8.68 -3.62 -28.68
CA GLN A 325 -9.40 -3.50 -29.95
C GLN A 325 -10.84 -3.05 -29.74
N PRO A 326 -11.08 -1.81 -29.28
CA PRO A 326 -12.42 -1.33 -28.92
C PRO A 326 -13.40 -1.32 -30.11
N GLU A 327 -12.89 -1.30 -31.34
CA GLU A 327 -13.69 -1.41 -32.56
C GLU A 327 -14.37 -2.76 -32.75
N LEU A 328 -13.92 -3.79 -32.03
CA LEU A 328 -14.46 -5.15 -32.11
C LEU A 328 -15.53 -5.43 -31.05
N TYR A 329 -15.81 -4.50 -30.14
CA TYR A 329 -16.88 -4.67 -29.16
C TYR A 329 -18.26 -4.89 -29.80
N ASN A 330 -19.04 -5.76 -29.16
CA ASN A 330 -20.41 -6.15 -29.54
C ASN A 330 -20.51 -6.64 -31.00
N LYS A 331 -19.46 -7.30 -31.50
CA LYS A 331 -19.44 -7.94 -32.81
C LYS A 331 -19.17 -9.43 -32.64
N LEU A 332 -19.82 -10.23 -33.46
CA LEU A 332 -19.50 -11.64 -33.61
C LEU A 332 -18.22 -11.76 -34.42
N ILE A 333 -17.19 -12.35 -33.82
CA ILE A 333 -15.89 -12.56 -34.44
C ILE A 333 -15.75 -14.05 -34.73
N GLU A 334 -15.55 -14.40 -35.99
CA GLU A 334 -15.28 -15.78 -36.38
C GLU A 334 -13.81 -16.11 -36.12
N LEU A 335 -13.57 -17.01 -35.16
CA LEU A 335 -12.26 -17.50 -34.79
C LEU A 335 -11.67 -18.48 -35.80
N SER A 336 -12.38 -18.83 -36.88
CA SER A 336 -11.88 -19.65 -38.00
C SER A 336 -11.15 -18.82 -39.07
N SER A 337 -11.44 -17.52 -39.15
CA SER A 337 -10.97 -16.61 -40.20
C SER A 337 -10.23 -15.38 -39.66
N THR A 338 -10.29 -15.14 -38.35
CA THR A 338 -9.58 -14.04 -37.67
C THR A 338 -8.24 -14.51 -37.11
N GLU A 339 -7.25 -13.62 -37.05
CA GLU A 339 -6.02 -13.87 -36.29
C GLU A 339 -6.32 -14.03 -34.79
N MET A 340 -5.46 -14.74 -34.06
CA MET A 340 -5.71 -14.96 -32.63
C MET A 340 -5.60 -13.66 -31.84
N ILE A 341 -6.59 -13.41 -30.99
CA ILE A 341 -6.65 -12.24 -30.10
C ILE A 341 -5.94 -12.60 -28.79
N VAL A 342 -4.82 -11.92 -28.46
CA VAL A 342 -3.88 -12.36 -27.40
C VAL A 342 -4.05 -11.72 -26.02
N GLN A 343 -4.95 -10.73 -25.87
CA GLN A 343 -5.18 -9.99 -24.61
C GLN A 343 -6.39 -10.49 -23.81
N VAL A 344 -6.46 -11.79 -23.53
CA VAL A 344 -7.67 -12.42 -23.01
C VAL A 344 -7.36 -13.54 -22.02
N TYR A 345 -8.06 -13.50 -20.87
CA TYR A 345 -7.84 -14.40 -19.75
C TYR A 345 -9.03 -15.35 -19.54
N PRO A 346 -8.84 -16.54 -18.97
CA PRO A 346 -9.94 -17.49 -18.81
C PRO A 346 -11.09 -17.04 -17.90
N TRP A 347 -10.81 -16.24 -16.87
CA TRP A 347 -11.76 -15.88 -15.81
C TRP A 347 -12.75 -14.75 -16.18
N ASN A 348 -12.49 -13.94 -17.20
CA ASN A 348 -13.37 -12.81 -17.58
C ASN A 348 -14.46 -13.18 -18.61
N ALA A 349 -14.88 -14.44 -18.65
CA ALA A 349 -15.68 -14.97 -19.75
C ALA A 349 -16.63 -16.11 -19.35
N ILE A 350 -17.60 -16.35 -20.23
CA ILE A 350 -18.38 -17.58 -20.25
C ILE A 350 -18.13 -18.36 -21.55
N TYR A 351 -18.16 -19.68 -21.45
CA TYR A 351 -17.85 -20.64 -22.50
C TYR A 351 -19.02 -21.56 -22.74
N ARG A 352 -19.44 -21.78 -23.99
CA ARG A 352 -20.46 -22.78 -24.31
C ARG A 352 -19.95 -24.14 -23.87
N ARG A 353 -20.70 -24.80 -22.98
CA ARG A 353 -20.28 -26.05 -22.34
C ARG A 353 -19.96 -27.14 -23.36
N GLU A 354 -20.81 -27.28 -24.38
CA GLU A 354 -20.60 -28.25 -25.45
C GLU A 354 -19.31 -28.02 -26.23
N THR A 355 -18.90 -26.76 -26.41
CA THR A 355 -17.63 -26.43 -27.07
C THR A 355 -16.44 -26.95 -26.26
N LEU A 356 -16.50 -26.84 -24.92
CA LEU A 356 -15.46 -27.39 -24.05
C LEU A 356 -15.44 -28.92 -24.08
N ILE A 357 -16.59 -29.56 -23.88
CA ILE A 357 -16.71 -31.02 -23.75
C ILE A 357 -16.40 -31.73 -25.08
N ASN A 358 -16.99 -31.28 -26.19
CA ASN A 358 -16.86 -31.96 -27.49
C ASN A 358 -15.45 -31.87 -28.07
N ASN A 359 -14.69 -30.84 -27.70
CA ASN A 359 -13.31 -30.64 -28.15
C ASN A 359 -12.27 -31.06 -27.09
N GLY A 360 -12.70 -31.63 -25.95
CA GLY A 360 -11.81 -32.07 -24.89
C GLY A 360 -10.97 -30.95 -24.27
N VAL A 361 -11.50 -29.73 -24.22
CA VAL A 361 -10.81 -28.57 -23.65
C VAL A 361 -10.74 -28.73 -22.13
N LYS A 362 -9.52 -28.90 -21.61
CA LYS A 362 -9.22 -29.07 -20.18
C LYS A 362 -7.96 -28.29 -19.80
N TRP A 363 -7.88 -27.92 -18.52
CA TRP A 363 -6.62 -27.47 -17.92
C TRP A 363 -5.59 -28.59 -17.91
N ASP A 364 -4.32 -28.24 -18.10
CA ASP A 364 -3.18 -29.13 -17.91
C ASP A 364 -2.92 -29.28 -16.41
N GLU A 365 -3.33 -30.39 -15.81
CA GLU A 365 -3.31 -30.60 -14.35
C GLU A 365 -1.90 -30.60 -13.74
N GLU A 366 -0.89 -30.93 -14.55
CA GLU A 366 0.52 -30.88 -14.18
C GLU A 366 1.07 -29.45 -14.06
N ILE A 367 0.39 -28.46 -14.65
CA ILE A 367 0.82 -27.06 -14.69
C ILE A 367 0.27 -26.31 -13.48
N LYS A 368 1.15 -26.06 -12.50
CA LYS A 368 0.78 -25.43 -11.22
C LYS A 368 0.80 -23.90 -11.24
N SER A 369 1.17 -23.29 -12.37
CA SER A 369 1.26 -21.84 -12.58
C SER A 369 1.25 -21.58 -14.08
N TYR A 370 0.67 -20.45 -14.51
CA TYR A 370 0.54 -20.08 -15.94
C TYR A 370 -0.38 -21.00 -16.77
N GLY A 371 -1.16 -21.88 -16.13
CA GLY A 371 -2.09 -22.79 -16.82
C GLY A 371 -3.25 -22.07 -17.52
N ASP A 372 -3.54 -20.84 -17.10
CA ASP A 372 -4.48 -19.91 -17.72
C ASP A 372 -4.16 -19.66 -19.20
N THR A 373 -2.86 -19.56 -19.51
CA THR A 373 -2.36 -19.41 -20.88
C THR A 373 -2.71 -20.64 -21.72
N GLY A 374 -2.59 -21.84 -21.14
CA GLY A 374 -2.97 -23.09 -21.79
C GLY A 374 -4.45 -23.17 -22.12
N LEU A 375 -5.30 -22.89 -21.14
CA LEU A 375 -6.75 -22.91 -21.33
C LEU A 375 -7.18 -21.89 -22.39
N PHE A 376 -6.63 -20.67 -22.34
CA PHE A 376 -6.88 -19.63 -23.33
C PHE A 376 -6.67 -20.15 -24.76
N TRP A 377 -5.52 -20.77 -25.04
CA TRP A 377 -5.21 -21.31 -26.37
C TRP A 377 -6.16 -22.43 -26.80
N LYS A 378 -6.43 -23.38 -25.90
CA LYS A 378 -7.30 -24.53 -26.19
C LYS A 378 -8.73 -24.09 -26.46
N VAL A 379 -9.26 -23.13 -25.71
CA VAL A 379 -10.59 -22.57 -25.94
C VAL A 379 -10.65 -21.87 -27.29
N ASN A 380 -9.69 -21.00 -27.61
CA ASN A 380 -9.72 -20.25 -28.87
C ASN A 380 -9.49 -21.14 -30.11
N ALA A 381 -8.78 -22.25 -29.96
CA ALA A 381 -8.64 -23.24 -31.02
C ALA A 381 -9.91 -24.08 -31.23
N ALA A 382 -10.72 -24.28 -30.18
CA ALA A 382 -11.95 -25.07 -30.20
C ALA A 382 -13.21 -24.26 -30.56
N ALA A 383 -13.28 -23.00 -30.14
CA ALA A 383 -14.44 -22.13 -30.35
C ALA A 383 -14.53 -21.63 -31.80
N LYS A 384 -15.75 -21.53 -32.33
CA LYS A 384 -16.01 -21.04 -33.69
C LYS A 384 -16.07 -19.52 -33.73
N ASN A 385 -16.64 -18.92 -32.70
CA ASN A 385 -16.85 -17.49 -32.64
C ASN A 385 -16.78 -16.96 -31.19
N VAL A 386 -16.53 -15.66 -31.07
CA VAL A 386 -16.45 -14.95 -29.80
C VAL A 386 -17.08 -13.57 -29.92
N VAL A 387 -17.66 -13.08 -28.82
CA VAL A 387 -18.10 -11.69 -28.67
C VAL A 387 -17.40 -11.06 -27.48
N PHE A 388 -16.95 -9.82 -27.66
CA PHE A 388 -16.38 -8.99 -26.60
C PHE A 388 -17.34 -7.88 -26.25
N ILE A 389 -17.60 -7.65 -24.97
CA ILE A 389 -18.42 -6.53 -24.49
C ILE A 389 -17.57 -5.54 -23.72
N LYS A 390 -17.94 -4.26 -23.81
CA LYS A 390 -17.20 -3.16 -23.17
C LYS A 390 -17.42 -3.14 -21.65
N ASP A 391 -18.50 -3.76 -21.18
CA ASP A 391 -18.87 -3.81 -19.76
C ASP A 391 -17.73 -4.40 -18.93
N ALA A 392 -17.34 -3.74 -17.84
CA ALA A 392 -16.35 -4.26 -16.90
C ALA A 392 -17.08 -5.02 -15.78
N LEU A 393 -17.17 -6.34 -15.92
CA LEU A 393 -18.06 -7.17 -15.10
C LEU A 393 -17.30 -8.02 -14.07
N TYR A 394 -15.97 -8.01 -14.13
CA TYR A 394 -15.10 -8.80 -13.26
C TYR A 394 -14.15 -7.85 -12.51
N TYR A 395 -13.97 -8.07 -11.21
CA TYR A 395 -13.08 -7.27 -10.36
C TYR A 395 -11.92 -8.15 -9.91
N TYR A 396 -10.72 -7.83 -10.41
CA TYR A 396 -9.48 -8.58 -10.20
C TYR A 396 -8.63 -7.94 -9.09
N ARG A 397 -8.39 -8.70 -8.02
CA ARG A 397 -7.71 -8.25 -6.81
C ARG A 397 -6.18 -8.22 -6.99
N GLN A 398 -5.54 -7.13 -6.58
CA GLN A 398 -4.07 -6.93 -6.71
C GLN A 398 -3.28 -7.01 -5.40
N ASP A 399 -3.94 -7.13 -4.25
CA ASP A 399 -3.32 -7.02 -2.92
C ASP A 399 -3.15 -8.38 -2.21
N ASN A 400 -3.49 -9.50 -2.84
CA ASN A 400 -3.30 -10.83 -2.26
C ASN A 400 -1.79 -11.18 -2.17
N PRO A 401 -1.20 -11.24 -0.95
CA PRO A 401 0.22 -11.52 -0.80
C PRO A 401 0.59 -12.94 -1.22
N ASN A 402 -0.38 -13.87 -1.18
CA ASN A 402 -0.20 -15.28 -1.54
C ASN A 402 -0.37 -15.54 -3.05
N SER A 403 -0.60 -14.51 -3.85
CA SER A 403 -0.78 -14.65 -5.31
C SER A 403 0.41 -15.36 -5.96
N THR A 404 0.12 -16.20 -6.95
CA THR A 404 1.13 -17.00 -7.65
C THR A 404 2.12 -16.12 -8.42
N VAL A 405 1.69 -14.93 -8.87
CA VAL A 405 2.52 -13.94 -9.57
C VAL A 405 3.66 -13.38 -8.71
N ASN A 406 3.60 -13.54 -7.39
CA ASN A 406 4.66 -13.11 -6.47
C ASN A 406 5.81 -14.12 -6.35
N ASN A 407 5.70 -15.31 -6.95
CA ASN A 407 6.65 -16.43 -6.79
C ASN A 407 7.33 -16.86 -8.10
N VAL A 408 7.54 -15.92 -9.03
CA VAL A 408 8.04 -16.18 -10.40
C VAL A 408 9.32 -17.03 -10.44
N GLY A 409 10.29 -16.77 -9.56
CA GLY A 409 11.58 -17.48 -9.49
C GLY A 409 11.49 -18.99 -9.44
N THR A 410 10.57 -19.50 -8.61
CA THR A 410 10.38 -20.95 -8.42
C THR A 410 9.41 -21.56 -9.43
N LYS A 411 8.63 -20.74 -10.14
CA LYS A 411 7.52 -21.18 -10.98
C LYS A 411 7.74 -20.98 -12.48
N ALA A 412 8.79 -20.27 -12.90
CA ALA A 412 9.08 -20.00 -14.32
C ALA A 412 9.12 -21.27 -15.19
N GLY A 413 9.60 -22.40 -14.66
CA GLY A 413 9.61 -23.70 -15.34
C GLY A 413 8.25 -24.12 -15.92
N TYR A 414 7.16 -23.86 -15.19
CA TYR A 414 5.81 -24.21 -15.63
C TYR A 414 5.38 -23.47 -16.89
N LEU A 415 5.89 -22.25 -17.13
CA LEU A 415 5.58 -21.49 -18.34
C LEU A 415 6.16 -22.16 -19.59
N PHE A 416 7.40 -22.65 -19.51
CA PHE A 416 8.04 -23.38 -20.60
C PHE A 416 7.30 -24.68 -20.91
N ASP A 417 6.93 -25.44 -19.88
CA ASP A 417 6.17 -26.67 -20.06
C ASP A 417 4.77 -26.40 -20.62
N GLN A 418 4.11 -25.31 -20.20
CA GLN A 418 2.82 -24.91 -20.73
C GLN A 418 2.88 -24.59 -22.24
N PHE A 419 3.89 -23.86 -22.71
CA PHE A 419 4.03 -23.57 -24.13
C PHE A 419 4.34 -24.82 -24.97
N LYS A 420 5.07 -25.80 -24.42
CA LYS A 420 5.26 -27.10 -25.08
C LYS A 420 3.92 -27.82 -25.27
N LEU A 421 3.08 -27.86 -24.23
CA LEU A 421 1.75 -28.47 -24.29
C LEU A 421 0.81 -27.75 -25.27
N ILE A 422 0.83 -26.41 -25.29
CA ILE A 422 0.06 -25.61 -26.25
C ILE A 422 0.50 -25.95 -27.69
N ARG A 423 1.81 -25.97 -27.96
CA ARG A 423 2.34 -26.29 -29.29
C ARG A 423 1.90 -27.69 -29.74
N LEU A 424 2.02 -28.69 -28.87
CA LEU A 424 1.57 -30.06 -29.16
C LEU A 424 0.07 -30.11 -29.47
N SER A 425 -0.76 -29.49 -28.62
CA SER A 425 -2.21 -29.42 -28.82
C SER A 425 -2.58 -28.76 -30.16
N LEU A 426 -1.92 -27.68 -30.54
CA LEU A 426 -2.16 -27.00 -31.81
C LEU A 426 -1.75 -27.86 -33.01
N ILE A 427 -0.68 -28.65 -32.90
CA ILE A 427 -0.24 -29.57 -33.95
C ILE A 427 -1.26 -30.70 -34.11
N GLU A 428 -1.67 -31.33 -33.02
CA GLU A 428 -2.66 -32.43 -33.01
C GLU A 428 -4.00 -32.00 -33.63
N GLN A 429 -4.40 -30.76 -33.39
CA GLN A 429 -5.62 -30.17 -33.96
C GLN A 429 -5.46 -29.62 -35.38
N ASN A 430 -4.28 -29.73 -35.99
CA ASN A 430 -3.92 -29.13 -37.28
C ASN A 430 -4.11 -27.59 -37.35
N ASN A 431 -4.02 -26.92 -36.19
CA ASN A 431 -4.17 -25.48 -36.04
C ASN A 431 -2.83 -24.73 -35.93
N PHE A 432 -1.71 -25.44 -35.71
CA PHE A 432 -0.42 -24.80 -35.46
C PHE A 432 0.03 -23.90 -36.62
N SER A 433 -0.03 -24.36 -37.87
CA SER A 433 0.39 -23.55 -39.03
C SER A 433 -0.36 -22.22 -39.13
N ARG A 434 -1.63 -22.20 -38.69
CA ARG A 434 -2.48 -21.02 -38.71
C ARG A 434 -2.08 -20.02 -37.62
N PHE A 435 -1.83 -20.49 -36.40
CA PHE A 435 -1.56 -19.62 -35.26
C PHE A 435 -0.08 -19.47 -34.90
N LYS A 436 0.82 -20.01 -35.72
CA LYS A 436 2.25 -20.08 -35.43
C LYS A 436 2.87 -18.71 -35.07
N LYS A 437 2.49 -17.64 -35.77
CA LYS A 437 3.02 -16.28 -35.50
C LYS A 437 2.57 -15.79 -34.12
N GLN A 438 1.27 -15.84 -33.86
CA GLN A 438 0.67 -15.39 -32.60
C GLN A 438 1.15 -16.23 -31.41
N PHE A 439 1.38 -17.53 -31.63
CA PHE A 439 1.96 -18.42 -30.63
C PHE A 439 3.35 -17.95 -30.19
N TYR A 440 4.22 -17.64 -31.15
CA TYR A 440 5.59 -17.18 -30.86
C TYR A 440 5.66 -15.73 -30.39
N GLU A 441 4.75 -14.86 -30.82
CA GLU A 441 4.56 -13.52 -30.27
C GLU A 441 4.22 -13.59 -28.78
N GLN A 442 3.17 -14.33 -28.42
CA GLN A 442 2.74 -14.45 -27.02
C GLN A 442 3.79 -15.18 -26.17
N MET A 443 4.48 -16.19 -26.72
CA MET A 443 5.61 -16.85 -26.06
C MET A 443 6.71 -15.85 -25.73
N TYR A 444 7.12 -15.02 -26.69
CA TYR A 444 8.13 -13.98 -26.46
C TYR A 444 7.69 -12.99 -25.39
N GLU A 445 6.46 -12.48 -25.47
CA GLU A 445 5.92 -11.54 -24.49
C GLU A 445 5.89 -12.12 -23.07
N LYS A 446 5.38 -13.35 -22.90
CA LYS A 446 5.30 -14.01 -21.59
C LYS A 446 6.68 -14.38 -21.04
N TYR A 447 7.60 -14.83 -21.89
CA TYR A 447 8.98 -15.10 -21.50
C TYR A 447 9.69 -13.83 -21.04
N PHE A 448 9.54 -12.73 -21.76
CA PHE A 448 10.17 -11.48 -21.35
C PHE A 448 9.48 -10.86 -20.14
N TRP A 449 8.17 -11.03 -19.94
CA TRP A 449 7.51 -10.68 -18.68
C TRP A 449 8.14 -11.41 -17.47
N VAL A 450 8.43 -12.71 -17.61
CA VAL A 450 9.15 -13.48 -16.58
C VAL A 450 10.57 -12.94 -16.38
N VAL A 451 11.33 -12.74 -17.45
CA VAL A 451 12.69 -12.16 -17.39
C VAL A 451 12.68 -10.83 -16.65
N GLU A 452 11.70 -9.96 -16.92
CA GLU A 452 11.56 -8.67 -16.26
C GLU A 452 11.30 -8.79 -14.76
N LYS A 453 10.39 -9.69 -14.34
CA LYS A 453 10.13 -9.94 -12.92
C LYS A 453 11.36 -10.51 -12.21
N LEU A 454 12.05 -11.48 -12.81
CA LEU A 454 13.27 -12.06 -12.26
C LEU A 454 14.42 -11.04 -12.16
N THR A 455 14.50 -10.11 -13.11
CA THR A 455 15.47 -9.01 -13.09
C THR A 455 15.29 -8.11 -11.86
N GLY A 456 14.04 -7.83 -11.49
CA GLY A 456 13.68 -7.01 -10.31
C GLY A 456 14.09 -7.67 -8.99
N PHE A 457 13.94 -9.00 -8.90
CA PHE A 457 14.28 -9.80 -7.71
C PHE A 457 15.73 -10.32 -7.68
N ARG A 458 16.51 -10.09 -8.76
CA ARG A 458 17.88 -10.61 -8.94
C ARG A 458 18.01 -12.10 -8.67
N ASP A 459 17.15 -12.86 -9.32
CA ASP A 459 17.21 -14.32 -9.26
C ASP A 459 18.47 -14.85 -10.01
N GLU A 460 19.27 -15.67 -9.34
CA GLU A 460 20.41 -16.38 -9.93
C GLU A 460 19.97 -17.33 -11.07
N ASN A 461 18.69 -17.66 -11.14
CA ASN A 461 18.11 -18.49 -12.20
C ASN A 461 17.99 -17.78 -13.55
N ILE A 462 18.27 -16.47 -13.67
CA ILE A 462 18.03 -15.77 -14.94
C ILE A 462 18.84 -16.35 -16.11
N SER A 463 20.08 -16.79 -15.87
CA SER A 463 20.89 -17.45 -16.91
C SER A 463 20.26 -18.78 -17.35
N LYS A 464 19.65 -19.53 -16.42
CA LYS A 464 18.92 -20.77 -16.73
C LYS A 464 17.67 -20.47 -17.55
N VAL A 465 16.88 -19.48 -17.14
CA VAL A 465 15.67 -19.04 -17.85
C VAL A 465 16.01 -18.56 -19.26
N MET A 466 17.05 -17.73 -19.43
CA MET A 466 17.50 -17.30 -20.75
C MET A 466 18.00 -18.45 -21.63
N ALA A 467 18.60 -19.49 -21.05
CA ALA A 467 18.99 -20.70 -21.77
C ALA A 467 17.78 -21.53 -22.21
N GLU A 468 16.74 -21.65 -21.38
CA GLU A 468 15.49 -22.32 -21.74
C GLU A 468 14.75 -21.55 -22.86
N ILE A 469 14.67 -20.22 -22.77
CA ILE A 469 14.15 -19.35 -23.84
C ILE A 469 14.90 -19.58 -25.17
N ALA A 470 16.23 -19.61 -25.13
CA ALA A 470 17.05 -19.88 -26.30
C ALA A 470 16.79 -21.28 -26.89
N SER A 471 16.53 -22.28 -26.05
CA SER A 471 16.17 -23.63 -26.51
C SER A 471 14.85 -23.63 -27.28
N ASP A 472 13.81 -22.97 -26.75
CA ASP A 472 12.51 -22.92 -27.41
C ASP A 472 12.52 -22.10 -28.71
N PHE A 473 13.26 -20.99 -28.74
CA PHE A 473 13.44 -20.21 -29.97
C PHE A 473 14.32 -20.90 -31.00
N LYS A 474 15.22 -21.81 -30.58
CA LYS A 474 15.91 -22.70 -31.51
C LYS A 474 14.94 -23.66 -32.19
N ILE A 475 14.00 -24.25 -31.45
CA ILE A 475 12.91 -25.08 -32.02
C ILE A 475 12.09 -24.25 -33.01
N ALA A 476 11.73 -23.02 -32.63
CA ALA A 476 10.99 -22.10 -33.50
C ALA A 476 11.69 -21.86 -34.86
N LEU A 477 13.00 -21.60 -34.82
CA LEU A 477 13.81 -21.32 -36.02
C LEU A 477 14.07 -22.57 -36.85
N ASP A 478 14.42 -23.69 -36.21
CA ASP A 478 14.95 -24.89 -36.86
C ASP A 478 13.82 -25.87 -37.27
N GLU A 479 12.89 -26.17 -36.37
CA GLU A 479 11.81 -27.13 -36.59
C GLU A 479 10.58 -26.46 -37.21
N ASP A 480 10.13 -25.34 -36.65
CA ASP A 480 8.90 -24.66 -37.08
C ASP A 480 9.11 -23.64 -38.20
N LYS A 481 10.35 -23.54 -38.68
CA LYS A 481 10.76 -22.73 -39.83
C LYS A 481 10.32 -21.26 -39.72
N MET A 482 10.43 -20.69 -38.52
CA MET A 482 10.14 -19.26 -38.33
C MET A 482 11.11 -18.36 -39.10
N SER A 483 12.31 -18.84 -39.43
CA SER A 483 13.27 -18.18 -40.32
C SER A 483 12.76 -17.99 -41.75
N GLU A 484 11.82 -18.82 -42.19
CA GLU A 484 11.18 -18.78 -43.51
C GLU A 484 9.82 -18.05 -43.49
N THR A 485 9.37 -17.66 -42.29
CA THR A 485 8.09 -16.98 -42.06
C THR A 485 8.34 -15.46 -41.99
N ASP A 486 7.50 -14.65 -42.64
CA ASP A 486 7.50 -13.20 -42.47
C ASP A 486 7.05 -12.84 -41.04
N PHE A 487 8.00 -12.73 -40.12
CA PHE A 487 7.79 -12.57 -38.68
C PHE A 487 8.81 -11.60 -38.10
N SER A 488 8.31 -10.58 -37.40
CA SER A 488 9.11 -9.44 -36.93
C SER A 488 10.16 -9.82 -35.89
N LEU A 489 9.89 -10.83 -35.05
CA LEU A 489 10.77 -11.24 -33.95
C LEU A 489 11.83 -12.28 -34.37
N THR A 490 11.88 -12.72 -35.63
CA THR A 490 12.87 -13.72 -36.09
C THR A 490 14.31 -13.29 -35.80
N ASN A 491 14.64 -12.01 -35.97
CA ASN A 491 15.97 -11.47 -35.66
C ASN A 491 16.28 -11.50 -34.15
N GLU A 492 15.28 -11.24 -33.30
CA GLU A 492 15.44 -11.33 -31.85
C GLU A 492 15.68 -12.77 -31.43
N PHE A 493 14.94 -13.73 -32.00
CA PHE A 493 15.13 -15.16 -31.73
C PHE A 493 16.54 -15.60 -32.12
N GLN A 494 17.04 -15.17 -33.28
CA GLN A 494 18.41 -15.48 -33.72
C GLN A 494 19.47 -14.94 -32.75
N LYS A 495 19.32 -13.70 -32.27
CA LYS A 495 20.26 -13.11 -31.30
C LYS A 495 20.23 -13.85 -29.97
N ILE A 496 19.04 -14.20 -29.47
CA ILE A 496 18.87 -14.94 -28.21
C ILE A 496 19.49 -16.34 -28.31
N VAL A 497 19.27 -17.05 -29.42
CA VAL A 497 19.87 -18.38 -29.67
C VAL A 497 21.39 -18.29 -29.79
N ALA A 498 21.91 -17.22 -30.42
CA ALA A 498 23.35 -17.05 -30.63
C ALA A 498 24.12 -16.77 -29.33
N SER A 499 23.61 -15.88 -28.47
CA SER A 499 24.21 -15.59 -27.16
C SER A 499 23.14 -15.06 -26.19
N PRO A 500 22.48 -15.95 -25.41
CA PRO A 500 21.39 -15.54 -24.52
C PRO A 500 21.84 -14.57 -23.43
N GLU A 501 23.07 -14.74 -22.91
CA GLU A 501 23.62 -13.84 -21.89
C GLU A 501 23.91 -12.44 -22.43
N ASP A 502 24.49 -12.34 -23.62
CA ASP A 502 24.80 -11.03 -24.21
C ASP A 502 23.54 -10.32 -24.67
N TYR A 503 22.56 -11.07 -25.19
CA TYR A 503 21.24 -10.55 -25.47
C TYR A 503 20.61 -9.96 -24.20
N TYR A 504 20.60 -10.70 -23.10
CA TYR A 504 20.03 -10.22 -21.84
C TYR A 504 20.74 -8.96 -21.31
N LYS A 505 22.08 -8.91 -21.36
CA LYS A 505 22.85 -7.70 -21.00
C LYS A 505 22.48 -6.51 -21.87
N ALA A 506 22.36 -6.70 -23.19
CA ALA A 506 21.98 -5.63 -24.11
C ALA A 506 20.52 -5.18 -23.89
N TYR A 507 19.61 -6.13 -23.66
CA TYR A 507 18.21 -5.88 -23.32
C TYR A 507 18.10 -5.00 -22.07
N LEU A 508 18.84 -5.32 -21.00
CA LEU A 508 18.85 -4.52 -19.77
C LEU A 508 19.40 -3.11 -19.99
N LYS A 509 20.45 -2.96 -20.81
CA LYS A 509 21.04 -1.65 -21.12
C LYS A 509 20.07 -0.77 -21.93
N ASN A 510 19.24 -1.36 -22.78
CA ASN A 510 18.20 -0.65 -23.51
C ASN A 510 16.99 -0.34 -22.62
N LYS A 511 16.67 -1.21 -21.65
CA LYS A 511 15.58 -1.01 -20.70
C LYS A 511 15.89 0.11 -19.70
N TYR A 512 17.10 0.14 -19.15
CA TYR A 512 17.51 1.13 -18.16
C TYR A 512 18.53 2.10 -18.75
N LYS A 513 18.10 3.34 -18.96
CA LYS A 513 18.98 4.45 -19.33
C LYS A 513 19.87 4.88 -18.17
N VAL A 514 19.35 4.84 -16.94
CA VAL A 514 20.08 5.24 -15.74
C VAL A 514 19.91 4.23 -14.60
N SER A 515 21.02 3.78 -14.01
CA SER A 515 21.04 3.11 -12.70
C SER A 515 21.28 4.14 -11.62
N ILE A 516 20.40 4.18 -10.62
CA ILE A 516 20.54 5.02 -9.43
C ILE A 516 21.06 4.14 -8.29
N VAL A 517 22.17 4.51 -7.65
CA VAL A 517 22.70 3.79 -6.47
C VAL A 517 22.46 4.62 -5.22
N MET A 518 21.74 4.02 -4.25
CA MET A 518 21.35 4.67 -3.00
C MET A 518 21.78 3.84 -1.79
N PRO A 519 22.78 4.28 -1.00
CA PRO A 519 23.06 3.68 0.30
C PRO A 519 22.01 4.12 1.33
N VAL A 520 21.56 3.18 2.17
CA VAL A 520 20.56 3.42 3.22
C VAL A 520 21.04 2.92 4.57
N HIS A 521 21.19 3.87 5.51
CA HIS A 521 21.43 3.59 6.92
C HIS A 521 20.65 4.58 7.79
N ASN A 522 19.71 4.08 8.59
CA ASN A 522 18.97 4.88 9.60
C ASN A 522 18.37 6.18 9.04
N SER A 523 17.65 6.09 7.93
CA SER A 523 17.10 7.24 7.20
C SER A 523 15.59 7.23 7.06
N ALA A 524 14.87 6.46 7.89
CA ALA A 524 13.43 6.24 7.77
C ALA A 524 12.60 7.54 7.66
N MET A 525 13.06 8.61 8.34
CA MET A 525 12.41 9.93 8.33
C MET A 525 12.37 10.59 6.94
N TYR A 526 13.36 10.34 6.08
CA TYR A 526 13.51 11.00 4.78
C TYR A 526 13.22 10.07 3.61
N LEU A 527 13.45 8.78 3.83
CA LEU A 527 13.52 7.76 2.80
C LEU A 527 12.29 7.72 1.89
N ARG A 528 11.06 7.74 2.45
CA ARG A 528 9.84 7.75 1.63
C ARG A 528 9.80 8.90 0.64
N LYS A 529 10.07 10.11 1.13
CA LYS A 529 10.07 11.32 0.31
C LYS A 529 11.12 11.26 -0.80
N THR A 530 12.28 10.68 -0.52
CA THR A 530 13.33 10.46 -1.51
C THR A 530 12.94 9.39 -2.53
N LEU A 531 12.33 8.28 -2.11
CA LEU A 531 11.83 7.24 -3.01
C LEU A 531 10.72 7.77 -3.92
N ASP A 532 9.73 8.49 -3.36
CA ASP A 532 8.66 9.14 -4.13
C ASP A 532 9.23 10.15 -5.14
N ASN A 533 10.29 10.87 -4.77
CA ASN A 533 10.95 11.79 -5.68
C ASN A 533 11.64 11.08 -6.87
N VAL A 534 12.20 9.89 -6.66
CA VAL A 534 12.74 9.06 -7.75
C VAL A 534 11.62 8.53 -8.63
N LEU A 535 10.52 8.02 -8.03
CA LEU A 535 9.36 7.50 -8.75
C LEU A 535 8.76 8.53 -9.71
N ASN A 536 8.74 9.81 -9.29
CA ASN A 536 8.16 10.92 -10.04
C ASN A 536 9.12 11.59 -11.04
N GLN A 537 10.29 11.00 -11.33
CA GLN A 537 11.21 11.56 -12.32
C GLN A 537 10.62 11.53 -13.74
N SER A 538 10.94 12.55 -14.53
CA SER A 538 10.45 12.68 -15.92
C SER A 538 10.90 11.54 -16.84
N LEU A 539 12.12 11.02 -16.67
CA LEU A 539 12.56 9.80 -17.33
C LEU A 539 12.01 8.60 -16.58
N GLN A 540 11.43 7.60 -17.28
CA GLN A 540 10.88 6.38 -16.66
C GLN A 540 11.81 5.17 -16.79
N ASP A 541 12.73 5.19 -17.74
CA ASP A 541 13.70 4.14 -18.07
C ASP A 541 14.87 4.12 -17.07
N TRP A 542 14.60 3.96 -15.79
CA TRP A 542 15.62 3.88 -14.74
C TRP A 542 15.43 2.64 -13.88
N GLU A 543 16.50 2.25 -13.19
CA GLU A 543 16.46 1.31 -12.06
C GLU A 543 17.04 1.98 -10.82
N LEU A 544 16.48 1.66 -9.64
CA LEU A 544 17.00 2.11 -8.36
C LEU A 544 17.55 0.91 -7.59
N ILE A 545 18.82 1.01 -7.22
CA ILE A 545 19.57 -0.01 -6.48
C ILE A 545 19.80 0.52 -5.08
N VAL A 546 18.98 0.04 -4.16
CA VAL A 546 19.08 0.40 -2.76
C VAL A 546 19.96 -0.60 -2.04
N VAL A 547 21.00 -0.11 -1.37
CA VAL A 547 21.94 -0.92 -0.59
C VAL A 547 21.84 -0.51 0.87
N GLU A 548 21.16 -1.34 1.64
CA GLU A 548 20.91 -1.17 3.07
C GLU A 548 22.09 -1.76 3.86
N ASN A 549 22.69 -0.93 4.72
CA ASN A 549 23.96 -1.23 5.37
C ASN A 549 23.90 -1.22 6.91
N GLY A 550 22.86 -1.84 7.50
CA GLY A 550 22.74 -2.16 8.92
C GLY A 550 21.90 -1.17 9.74
N SER A 551 20.76 -0.77 9.19
CA SER A 551 19.75 0.09 9.79
C SER A 551 19.09 -0.60 10.99
N THR A 552 18.83 0.18 12.02
CA THR A 552 18.17 -0.21 13.26
C THR A 552 16.83 0.49 13.45
N ASP A 553 16.47 1.41 12.53
CA ASP A 553 15.19 2.10 12.49
C ASP A 553 14.23 1.44 11.48
N ASN A 554 13.14 2.14 11.14
CA ASN A 554 12.12 1.63 10.23
C ASN A 554 12.51 1.67 8.73
N SER A 555 13.79 1.92 8.38
CA SER A 555 14.22 1.99 6.97
C SER A 555 13.97 0.69 6.22
N VAL A 556 14.25 -0.47 6.83
CA VAL A 556 14.08 -1.78 6.17
C VAL A 556 12.63 -2.03 5.76
N ALA A 557 11.67 -1.77 6.65
CA ALA A 557 10.25 -1.96 6.35
C ALA A 557 9.77 -1.05 5.21
N ILE A 558 10.27 0.20 5.16
CA ILE A 558 9.98 1.12 4.05
C ILE A 558 10.54 0.55 2.74
N LEU A 559 11.76 0.04 2.73
CA LEU A 559 12.37 -0.54 1.52
C LEU A 559 11.62 -1.78 1.03
N GLU A 560 11.21 -2.66 1.94
CA GLU A 560 10.39 -3.83 1.60
C GLU A 560 9.04 -3.44 1.01
N GLU A 561 8.41 -2.39 1.53
CA GLU A 561 7.16 -1.87 0.96
C GLU A 561 7.34 -1.37 -0.47
N TYR A 562 8.35 -0.52 -0.73
CA TYR A 562 8.57 0.06 -2.06
C TYR A 562 9.05 -0.97 -3.08
N ALA A 563 9.93 -1.90 -2.68
CA ALA A 563 10.40 -2.97 -3.57
C ALA A 563 9.28 -3.93 -3.98
N LYS A 564 8.23 -4.08 -3.16
CA LYS A 564 7.03 -4.85 -3.53
C LYS A 564 6.14 -4.09 -4.53
N LYS A 565 6.02 -2.77 -4.36
CA LYS A 565 5.15 -1.91 -5.18
C LYS A 565 5.75 -1.55 -6.53
N GLU A 566 7.08 -1.44 -6.62
CA GLU A 566 7.77 -0.94 -7.80
C GLU A 566 8.88 -1.91 -8.24
N SER A 567 8.72 -2.49 -9.44
CA SER A 567 9.66 -3.48 -9.98
C SER A 567 11.01 -2.90 -10.40
N ARG A 568 11.08 -1.57 -10.62
CA ARG A 568 12.35 -0.85 -10.90
C ARG A 568 13.23 -0.66 -9.66
N ILE A 569 12.72 -0.92 -8.45
CA ILE A 569 13.48 -0.80 -7.20
C ILE A 569 13.98 -2.17 -6.76
N SER A 570 15.30 -2.35 -6.74
CA SER A 570 15.94 -3.55 -6.20
C SER A 570 16.61 -3.22 -4.86
N TYR A 571 16.29 -4.01 -3.82
CA TYR A 571 16.76 -3.84 -2.44
C TYR A 571 17.77 -4.92 -2.04
N PHE A 572 18.90 -4.53 -1.44
CA PHE A 572 19.94 -5.43 -0.92
C PHE A 572 20.30 -5.05 0.50
N SER A 573 20.13 -5.97 1.45
CA SER A 573 20.73 -5.83 2.78
C SER A 573 22.09 -6.52 2.80
N ILE A 574 23.12 -5.75 3.12
CA ILE A 574 24.50 -6.23 3.26
C ILE A 574 24.97 -6.30 4.72
N GLY A 575 24.05 -6.03 5.66
CA GLY A 575 24.37 -5.89 7.08
C GLY A 575 25.21 -4.65 7.39
N LYS A 576 25.66 -4.53 8.64
CA LYS A 576 26.40 -3.36 9.11
C LYS A 576 27.69 -3.13 8.32
N SER A 577 27.72 -2.07 7.51
CA SER A 577 28.87 -1.71 6.68
C SER A 577 29.00 -0.17 6.51
N ASN A 578 30.06 0.27 5.84
CA ASN A 578 30.32 1.69 5.53
C ASN A 578 29.66 2.11 4.20
N PRO A 579 29.41 3.42 3.99
CA PRO A 579 28.78 3.92 2.76
C PRO A 579 29.57 3.62 1.48
N GLY A 580 30.92 3.65 1.53
CA GLY A 580 31.76 3.35 0.38
C GLY A 580 31.58 1.92 -0.13
N PHE A 581 31.57 0.94 0.77
CA PHE A 581 31.29 -0.46 0.45
C PHE A 581 29.87 -0.63 -0.10
N ALA A 582 28.86 0.00 0.52
CA ALA A 582 27.47 -0.06 0.05
C ALA A 582 27.33 0.46 -1.39
N ARG A 583 27.98 1.58 -1.71
CA ARG A 583 28.00 2.14 -3.06
C ARG A 583 28.76 1.26 -4.05
N ASN A 584 29.91 0.71 -3.68
CA ASN A 584 30.66 -0.23 -4.52
C ASN A 584 29.80 -1.46 -4.86
N TYR A 585 29.09 -2.02 -3.87
CA TYR A 585 28.12 -3.09 -4.08
C TYR A 585 27.01 -2.66 -5.06
N GLY A 586 26.51 -1.42 -4.94
CA GLY A 586 25.56 -0.85 -5.89
C GLY A 586 26.09 -0.77 -7.33
N ILE A 587 27.33 -0.31 -7.52
CA ILE A 587 27.99 -0.22 -8.84
C ILE A 587 28.08 -1.58 -9.51
N GLU A 588 28.47 -2.62 -8.76
CA GLU A 588 28.59 -3.98 -9.28
C GLU A 588 27.28 -4.51 -9.84
N LYS A 589 26.18 -4.00 -9.31
CA LYS A 589 24.84 -4.46 -9.64
C LYS A 589 24.08 -3.54 -10.59
N ALA A 590 24.64 -2.39 -10.93
CA ALA A 590 24.12 -1.47 -11.93
C ALA A 590 24.16 -2.11 -13.33
N ARG A 591 23.07 -1.91 -14.09
CA ARG A 591 22.82 -2.49 -15.42
C ARG A 591 22.47 -1.45 -16.47
N GLY A 592 22.14 -0.22 -16.07
CA GLY A 592 21.76 0.86 -16.95
C GLY A 592 22.92 1.44 -17.74
N HIS A 593 22.60 2.30 -18.71
CA HIS A 593 23.63 2.91 -19.55
C HIS A 593 24.53 3.87 -18.75
N TYR A 594 23.93 4.71 -17.91
CA TYR A 594 24.62 5.65 -17.03
C TYR A 594 24.34 5.35 -15.55
N LEU A 595 25.22 5.84 -14.70
CA LEU A 595 25.20 5.68 -13.26
C LEU A 595 25.02 7.04 -12.60
N GLN A 596 24.01 7.14 -11.73
CA GLN A 596 23.73 8.29 -10.88
C GLN A 596 23.73 7.83 -9.42
N PHE A 597 24.24 8.67 -8.52
CA PHE A 597 24.17 8.39 -7.10
C PHE A 597 23.17 9.32 -6.42
N LEU A 598 22.52 8.82 -5.39
CA LEU A 598 21.56 9.56 -4.58
C LEU A 598 21.68 9.12 -3.13
N ASP A 599 21.77 10.07 -2.21
CA ASP A 599 21.66 9.76 -0.79
C ASP A 599 20.20 9.65 -0.37
N SER A 600 19.94 8.79 0.62
CA SER A 600 18.59 8.50 1.11
C SER A 600 17.91 9.68 1.84
N ASP A 601 18.60 10.82 1.95
CA ASP A 601 18.18 12.13 2.45
C ASP A 601 17.76 13.07 1.34
N ASP A 602 18.35 12.90 0.18
CA ASP A 602 18.49 13.95 -0.82
C ASP A 602 17.37 13.83 -1.85
N GLN A 603 17.25 14.86 -2.68
CA GLN A 603 16.17 14.97 -3.66
C GLN A 603 16.74 15.36 -5.02
N PHE A 604 16.33 14.65 -6.06
CA PHE A 604 16.48 15.12 -7.43
C PHE A 604 15.48 16.22 -7.72
N GLU A 605 15.85 17.18 -8.55
CA GLU A 605 14.88 17.99 -9.27
C GLU A 605 14.12 17.10 -10.26
N ASN A 606 12.83 17.37 -10.51
CA ASN A 606 11.94 16.49 -11.30
C ASN A 606 12.48 16.15 -12.72
N GLY A 607 13.33 17.01 -13.27
CA GLY A 607 13.95 16.86 -14.59
C GLY A 607 15.32 16.17 -14.61
N LEU A 608 15.93 15.86 -13.45
CA LEU A 608 17.36 15.49 -13.40
C LEU A 608 17.66 14.32 -14.34
N LEU A 609 16.98 13.19 -14.19
CA LEU A 609 17.35 11.97 -14.93
C LEU A 609 17.24 12.17 -16.44
N GLN A 610 16.16 12.82 -16.89
CA GLN A 610 15.93 13.07 -18.31
C GLN A 610 16.97 14.04 -18.89
N GLU A 611 17.16 15.19 -18.22
CA GLU A 611 18.06 16.22 -18.70
C GLU A 611 19.52 15.76 -18.70
N ALA A 612 19.94 15.10 -17.61
CA ALA A 612 21.29 14.59 -17.48
C ALA A 612 21.56 13.50 -18.52
N TYR A 613 20.65 12.52 -18.67
CA TYR A 613 20.80 11.42 -19.61
C TYR A 613 20.96 11.90 -21.05
N TYR A 614 20.03 12.71 -21.57
CA TYR A 614 20.11 13.15 -22.97
C TYR A 614 21.34 14.02 -23.21
N ARG A 615 21.71 14.85 -22.23
CA ARG A 615 22.88 15.71 -22.35
C ARG A 615 24.19 14.93 -22.43
N ILE A 616 24.38 13.93 -21.58
CA ILE A 616 25.59 13.09 -21.56
C ILE A 616 25.64 12.13 -22.76
N PHE A 617 24.47 11.60 -23.16
CA PHE A 617 24.34 10.71 -24.30
C PHE A 617 24.66 11.41 -25.62
N ASP A 618 24.05 12.57 -25.89
CA ASP A 618 24.27 13.32 -27.14
C ASP A 618 25.73 13.78 -27.30
N ALA A 619 26.40 14.05 -26.19
CA ALA A 619 27.81 14.43 -26.20
C ALA A 619 28.77 13.25 -26.30
N SER A 620 28.28 12.01 -26.20
CA SER A 620 29.13 10.81 -26.08
C SER A 620 30.22 11.00 -25.02
N ALA A 621 29.79 11.43 -23.83
CA ALA A 621 30.66 11.79 -22.71
C ALA A 621 30.72 10.68 -21.65
N ASP A 622 31.87 10.57 -20.97
CA ASP A 622 32.09 9.61 -19.89
C ASP A 622 31.56 10.15 -18.56
N VAL A 623 31.60 11.48 -18.37
CA VAL A 623 31.13 12.15 -17.16
C VAL A 623 30.37 13.42 -17.52
N LEU A 624 29.22 13.62 -16.90
CA LEU A 624 28.49 14.89 -16.89
C LEU A 624 28.58 15.49 -15.49
N VAL A 625 28.92 16.78 -15.41
CA VAL A 625 28.90 17.58 -14.18
C VAL A 625 27.73 18.55 -14.25
N PHE A 626 26.94 18.63 -13.19
CA PHE A 626 25.84 19.59 -13.04
C PHE A 626 25.91 20.27 -11.66
N GLY A 627 25.06 21.26 -11.43
CA GLY A 627 24.99 21.99 -10.16
C GLY A 627 24.05 21.34 -9.16
N MET A 628 24.17 21.73 -7.90
CA MET A 628 23.22 21.34 -6.86
C MET A 628 22.92 22.49 -5.90
N HIS A 629 21.79 22.37 -5.24
CA HIS A 629 21.40 23.17 -4.10
C HIS A 629 21.73 22.44 -2.81
N GLU A 630 21.92 23.21 -1.75
CA GLU A 630 21.88 22.73 -0.38
C GLU A 630 20.66 23.33 0.31
N LYS A 631 19.87 22.48 0.96
CA LYS A 631 18.73 22.87 1.76
C LYS A 631 19.06 22.65 3.23
N SER A 632 19.18 23.75 3.99
CA SER A 632 19.42 23.70 5.43
C SER A 632 18.15 23.32 6.21
N LEU A 633 18.33 22.99 7.49
CA LEU A 633 17.25 22.59 8.41
C LEU A 633 16.11 23.62 8.52
N ASN A 634 16.41 24.90 8.32
CA ASN A 634 15.43 26.00 8.31
C ASN A 634 14.76 26.20 6.92
N ASN A 635 14.86 25.21 6.02
CA ASN A 635 14.39 25.24 4.65
C ASN A 635 15.03 26.31 3.73
N THR A 636 16.12 26.98 4.14
CA THR A 636 16.86 27.87 3.24
C THR A 636 17.57 27.06 2.17
N ILE A 637 17.46 27.51 0.92
CA ILE A 637 18.09 26.87 -0.23
C ILE A 637 19.26 27.76 -0.68
N THR A 638 20.45 27.19 -0.76
CA THR A 638 21.67 27.87 -1.23
C THR A 638 22.32 27.10 -2.36
N ASP A 639 22.76 27.80 -3.41
CA ASP A 639 23.50 27.19 -4.51
C ASP A 639 24.90 26.80 -4.07
N ILE A 640 25.31 25.56 -4.39
CA ILE A 640 26.71 25.15 -4.18
C ILE A 640 27.53 25.61 -5.39
N PRO A 641 28.57 26.44 -5.19
CA PRO A 641 29.46 26.85 -6.26
C PRO A 641 30.21 25.67 -6.86
N ASN A 642 30.27 25.60 -8.19
CA ASN A 642 31.06 24.61 -8.92
C ASN A 642 31.69 25.29 -10.15
N ALA A 643 33.02 25.42 -10.14
CA ALA A 643 33.76 26.15 -11.16
C ALA A 643 33.69 25.46 -12.55
N LEU A 644 33.53 24.13 -12.59
CA LEU A 644 33.40 23.37 -13.84
C LEU A 644 32.14 23.74 -14.64
N LEU A 645 31.12 24.30 -14.00
CA LEU A 645 29.90 24.74 -14.66
C LEU A 645 30.09 25.99 -15.52
N GLN A 646 31.19 26.73 -15.30
CA GLN A 646 31.52 27.92 -16.08
C GLN A 646 32.33 27.61 -17.35
N ILE A 647 32.94 26.43 -17.42
CA ILE A 647 33.95 26.11 -18.45
C ILE A 647 33.32 25.85 -19.83
N GLY A 648 32.08 25.35 -19.89
CA GLY A 648 31.37 25.05 -21.13
C GLY A 648 32.08 24.01 -22.03
N GLY A 649 31.36 23.43 -22.99
CA GLY A 649 31.96 22.49 -23.94
C GLY A 649 32.46 21.18 -23.30
N ARG A 650 33.43 20.53 -23.98
CA ARG A 650 34.07 19.30 -23.51
C ARG A 650 35.29 19.68 -22.66
N ILE A 651 35.39 19.10 -21.48
CA ILE A 651 36.43 19.40 -20.49
C ILE A 651 37.42 18.23 -20.46
N ASP A 652 38.71 18.54 -20.58
CA ASP A 652 39.79 17.58 -20.37
C ASP A 652 40.08 17.45 -18.87
N GLY A 653 39.84 16.27 -18.30
CA GLY A 653 40.06 15.98 -16.90
C GLY A 653 41.49 16.20 -16.42
N GLN A 654 42.48 16.04 -17.31
CA GLN A 654 43.88 16.28 -16.96
C GLN A 654 44.19 17.76 -16.78
N ALA A 655 43.41 18.63 -17.43
CA ALA A 655 43.56 20.09 -17.35
C ALA A 655 42.75 20.73 -16.21
N ILE A 656 41.88 19.97 -15.54
CA ILE A 656 41.07 20.47 -14.42
C ILE A 656 41.95 20.74 -13.20
N SER A 657 41.90 21.95 -12.64
CA SER A 657 42.56 22.23 -11.35
C SER A 657 41.86 21.52 -10.20
N LEU A 658 42.64 21.04 -9.22
CA LEU A 658 42.13 20.36 -8.03
C LEU A 658 41.24 21.26 -7.16
N SER A 659 41.37 22.59 -7.26
CA SER A 659 40.52 23.57 -6.55
C SER A 659 39.15 23.75 -7.19
N ASP A 660 38.99 23.40 -8.45
CA ASP A 660 37.79 23.69 -9.24
C ASP A 660 36.73 22.57 -9.14
N VAL A 661 37.13 21.42 -8.59
CA VAL A 661 36.34 20.20 -8.51
C VAL A 661 35.61 20.13 -7.17
N THR A 662 34.28 20.07 -7.23
CA THR A 662 33.47 19.61 -6.11
C THR A 662 33.76 18.12 -5.83
N PRO A 663 34.07 17.72 -4.57
CA PRO A 663 34.42 16.33 -4.25
C PRO A 663 33.21 15.39 -4.32
N TYR A 664 32.01 15.96 -4.36
CA TYR A 664 30.75 15.25 -4.32
C TYR A 664 30.54 14.34 -5.52
N LEU A 665 29.79 13.28 -5.27
CA LEU A 665 29.51 12.24 -6.25
C LEU A 665 28.14 12.45 -6.92
N TYR A 666 27.23 13.12 -6.21
CA TYR A 666 25.82 13.26 -6.56
C TYR A 666 25.56 14.34 -7.61
N ASP A 667 26.45 15.32 -7.75
CA ASP A 667 26.37 16.39 -8.76
C ASP A 667 26.95 15.95 -10.13
N LYS A 668 27.09 14.64 -10.34
CA LYS A 668 27.70 14.03 -11.52
C LYS A 668 26.95 12.77 -11.95
N MET A 669 26.91 12.55 -13.26
CA MET A 669 26.45 11.32 -13.90
C MET A 669 27.61 10.69 -14.66
N PHE A 670 27.75 9.36 -14.56
CA PHE A 670 28.90 8.63 -15.08
C PHE A 670 28.47 7.58 -16.10
N LEU A 671 29.21 7.40 -17.19
CA LEU A 671 29.04 6.26 -18.08
C LEU A 671 29.40 4.97 -17.32
N LEU A 672 28.46 4.02 -17.23
CA LEU A 672 28.67 2.84 -16.39
C LEU A 672 29.82 1.96 -16.90
N ASP A 673 29.95 1.81 -18.22
CA ASP A 673 31.04 1.05 -18.84
C ASP A 673 32.40 1.68 -18.54
N TYR A 674 32.49 3.02 -18.55
CA TYR A 674 33.69 3.75 -18.17
C TYR A 674 34.09 3.46 -16.71
N VAL A 675 33.12 3.50 -15.79
CA VAL A 675 33.32 3.17 -14.37
C VAL A 675 33.83 1.74 -14.19
N LYS A 676 33.23 0.77 -14.88
CA LYS A 676 33.60 -0.66 -14.77
C LYS A 676 34.96 -0.96 -15.41
N GLN A 677 35.22 -0.46 -16.62
CA GLN A 677 36.46 -0.72 -17.36
C GLN A 677 37.70 -0.15 -16.65
N ASN A 678 37.56 1.02 -16.02
CA ASN A 678 38.65 1.65 -15.27
C ASN A 678 38.71 1.22 -13.81
N SER A 679 37.87 0.26 -13.39
CA SER A 679 37.81 -0.25 -12.01
C SER A 679 37.67 0.88 -10.97
N LEU A 680 36.90 1.92 -11.29
CA LEU A 680 36.68 3.04 -10.38
C LEU A 680 35.86 2.56 -9.17
N ARG A 681 36.35 2.85 -7.97
CA ARG A 681 35.77 2.39 -6.69
C ARG A 681 35.89 3.47 -5.63
N LEU A 682 34.92 3.50 -4.74
CA LEU A 682 34.98 4.32 -3.53
C LEU A 682 35.88 3.64 -2.49
N LEU A 683 36.48 4.44 -1.61
CA LEU A 683 37.17 3.90 -0.45
C LEU A 683 36.16 3.31 0.53
N GLU A 684 36.44 2.14 1.08
CA GLU A 684 35.53 1.47 2.04
C GLU A 684 35.67 2.08 3.45
N GLN A 685 35.21 3.32 3.59
CA GLN A 685 35.30 4.13 4.81
C GLN A 685 34.04 5.00 5.02
N PHE A 686 33.96 5.72 6.14
CA PHE A 686 32.75 6.48 6.51
C PHE A 686 32.77 7.93 6.04
N VAL A 687 33.94 8.50 5.77
CA VAL A 687 34.08 9.90 5.38
C VAL A 687 35.08 10.03 4.23
N GLY A 688 34.76 10.85 3.23
CA GLY A 688 35.67 11.20 2.14
C GLY A 688 35.84 10.09 1.09
N GLU A 689 35.00 9.05 1.14
CA GLU A 689 34.96 7.97 0.16
C GLU A 689 34.57 8.45 -1.24
N ASP A 690 33.70 9.47 -1.30
CA ASP A 690 33.20 10.10 -2.51
C ASP A 690 34.29 10.87 -3.25
N ALA A 691 35.08 11.65 -2.51
CA ALA A 691 36.15 12.48 -3.05
C ALA A 691 37.18 11.65 -3.83
N TYR A 692 37.60 10.48 -3.31
CA TYR A 692 38.54 9.61 -4.00
C TYR A 692 37.99 9.14 -5.35
N PHE A 693 36.76 8.65 -5.39
CA PHE A 693 36.11 8.23 -6.63
C PHE A 693 35.97 9.40 -7.60
N THR A 694 35.49 10.55 -7.13
CA THR A 694 35.27 11.73 -7.97
C THR A 694 36.57 12.22 -8.63
N TYR A 695 37.67 12.34 -7.88
CA TYR A 695 38.94 12.78 -8.46
C TYR A 695 39.49 11.77 -9.45
N THR A 696 39.50 10.49 -9.09
CA THR A 696 40.03 9.44 -9.99
C THR A 696 39.18 9.29 -11.25
N ALA A 697 37.85 9.46 -11.15
CA ALA A 697 36.95 9.47 -12.30
C ALA A 697 37.17 10.69 -13.22
N LEU A 698 37.26 11.90 -12.67
CA LEU A 698 37.44 13.08 -13.52
C LEU A 698 38.82 13.08 -14.17
N PHE A 699 39.88 12.77 -13.43
CA PHE A 699 41.25 12.88 -13.98
C PHE A 699 41.62 11.77 -14.96
N SER A 700 40.81 10.71 -15.07
CA SER A 700 41.06 9.58 -15.96
C SER A 700 40.31 9.67 -17.30
N THR A 701 39.68 10.80 -17.64
CA THR A 701 38.99 10.98 -18.94
C THR A 701 39.12 12.41 -19.49
N ASP A 702 39.10 12.53 -20.81
CA ASP A 702 39.01 13.79 -21.57
C ASP A 702 37.58 14.06 -22.10
N LYS A 703 36.61 13.19 -21.75
CA LYS A 703 35.24 13.24 -22.24
C LYS A 703 34.27 13.70 -21.16
N ILE A 704 34.58 14.82 -20.52
CA ILE A 704 33.71 15.42 -19.51
C ILE A 704 32.88 16.52 -20.18
N ILE A 705 31.63 16.68 -19.78
CA ILE A 705 30.81 17.83 -20.15
C ILE A 705 30.19 18.46 -18.89
N SER A 706 29.87 19.74 -18.96
CA SER A 706 29.09 20.41 -17.93
C SER A 706 27.70 20.83 -18.42
N LEU A 707 26.74 20.79 -17.49
CA LEU A 707 25.40 21.32 -17.64
C LEU A 707 25.20 22.35 -16.54
N ASN A 708 25.15 23.63 -16.91
CA ASN A 708 24.94 24.72 -15.96
C ASN A 708 23.46 24.83 -15.52
N LYS A 709 22.97 23.75 -14.90
CA LYS A 709 21.68 23.65 -14.24
C LYS A 709 21.87 22.99 -12.89
N LYS A 710 21.05 23.37 -11.93
CA LYS A 710 21.04 22.75 -10.62
C LYS A 710 19.97 21.68 -10.65
N LEU A 711 20.38 20.43 -10.50
CA LEU A 711 19.50 19.28 -10.72
C LEU A 711 19.31 18.42 -9.48
N LEU A 712 20.04 18.70 -8.39
CA LEU A 712 19.94 17.96 -7.14
C LEU A 712 19.86 18.94 -5.97
N THR A 713 19.08 18.59 -4.96
CA THR A 713 18.97 19.31 -3.69
C THR A 713 19.43 18.40 -2.56
N ARG A 714 20.58 18.75 -1.97
CA ARG A 714 21.16 18.08 -0.80
C ARG A 714 20.48 18.56 0.47
N ILE A 715 20.05 17.65 1.35
CA ILE A 715 19.39 17.98 2.61
C ILE A 715 20.39 17.93 3.77
N VAL A 716 20.59 19.06 4.45
CA VAL A 716 21.47 19.10 5.63
C VAL A 716 20.74 18.54 6.85
N ARG A 717 21.20 17.40 7.36
CA ARG A 717 20.68 16.76 8.58
C ARG A 717 21.43 17.18 9.85
N GLN A 718 20.75 17.16 11.00
CA GLN A 718 21.39 17.38 12.32
C GLN A 718 22.40 16.26 12.68
N ASN A 719 22.04 15.00 12.44
CA ASN A 719 22.84 13.81 12.79
C ASN A 719 23.51 13.14 11.58
N GLY A 720 23.81 13.90 10.51
CA GLY A 720 24.52 13.36 9.35
C GLY A 720 25.91 12.82 9.70
N LEU A 721 26.55 12.08 8.79
CA LEU A 721 27.91 11.52 9.01
C LEU A 721 28.93 12.57 9.48
N MET A 722 28.79 13.82 9.04
CA MET A 722 29.60 14.97 9.50
C MET A 722 29.51 15.25 11.00
N SER A 723 28.42 14.88 11.67
CA SER A 723 28.28 14.99 13.14
C SER A 723 29.13 13.97 13.90
N THR A 724 29.53 12.87 13.25
CA THR A 724 30.39 11.82 13.82
C THR A 724 31.83 11.91 13.35
N TYR A 725 32.20 12.98 12.62
CA TYR A 725 33.53 13.17 12.04
C TYR A 725 34.67 12.98 13.04
N ALA A 726 34.53 13.47 14.27
CA ALA A 726 35.55 13.29 15.33
C ALA A 726 35.84 11.81 15.67
N LYS A 727 34.90 10.88 15.39
CA LYS A 727 35.11 9.44 15.56
C LYS A 727 35.86 8.82 14.38
N ASN A 728 35.69 9.37 13.17
CA ASN A 728 36.17 8.81 11.91
C ASN A 728 37.25 9.67 11.21
N TYR A 729 37.80 10.69 11.86
CA TYR A 729 38.77 11.63 11.25
C TYR A 729 40.01 10.99 10.62
N LYS A 730 40.33 9.73 10.95
CA LYS A 730 41.41 8.98 10.31
C LYS A 730 41.11 8.67 8.84
N ASP A 731 39.83 8.59 8.48
CA ASP A 731 39.37 8.36 7.12
C ASP A 731 39.83 9.52 6.19
N GLU A 732 39.91 10.74 6.69
CA GLU A 732 40.45 11.90 5.97
C GLU A 732 41.93 11.70 5.60
N PHE A 733 42.73 11.23 6.55
CA PHE A 733 44.12 10.90 6.27
C PHE A 733 44.25 9.73 5.29
N ASN A 734 43.40 8.71 5.41
CA ASN A 734 43.37 7.56 4.51
C ASN A 734 43.01 7.95 3.08
N LEU A 735 42.05 8.88 2.91
CA LEU A 735 41.69 9.47 1.62
C LEU A 735 42.93 10.10 0.97
N HIS A 736 43.61 10.99 1.69
CA HIS A 736 44.77 11.70 1.14
C HIS A 736 45.95 10.77 0.84
N ILE A 737 46.21 9.77 1.69
CA ILE A 737 47.25 8.76 1.46
C ILE A 737 46.93 7.96 0.18
N SER A 738 45.68 7.50 0.05
CA SER A 738 45.23 6.74 -1.13
C SER A 738 45.33 7.58 -2.40
N MET A 739 44.89 8.84 -2.35
CA MET A 739 44.97 9.75 -3.49
C MET A 739 46.42 10.10 -3.86
N LEU A 740 47.32 10.33 -2.90
CA LEU A 740 48.74 10.54 -3.17
C LEU A 740 49.39 9.30 -3.80
N ALA A 741 49.03 8.10 -3.35
CA ALA A 741 49.50 6.85 -3.95
C ALA A 741 49.02 6.73 -5.41
N TRP A 742 47.74 7.02 -5.66
CA TRP A 742 47.16 7.01 -6.99
C TRP A 742 47.80 8.05 -7.92
N LEU A 743 47.93 9.30 -7.47
CA LEU A 743 48.61 10.37 -8.21
C LEU A 743 50.06 10.02 -8.50
N LYS A 744 50.79 9.43 -7.56
CA LYS A 744 52.18 9.02 -7.79
C LYS A 744 52.30 8.01 -8.94
N MET A 745 51.31 7.14 -9.10
CA MET A 745 51.31 6.11 -10.15
C MET A 745 50.80 6.63 -11.50
N ASN A 746 49.82 7.55 -11.48
CA ASN A 746 49.09 7.94 -12.69
C ASN A 746 49.39 9.38 -13.16
N MET A 747 49.67 10.30 -12.23
CA MET A 747 49.81 11.75 -12.46
C MET A 747 50.82 12.40 -11.49
N PRO A 748 52.11 11.99 -11.53
CA PRO A 748 53.11 12.41 -10.55
C PRO A 748 53.35 13.93 -10.52
N GLU A 749 53.12 14.62 -11.64
CA GLU A 749 53.20 16.08 -11.78
C GLU A 749 52.21 16.84 -10.89
N ARG A 750 51.10 16.20 -10.49
CA ARG A 750 50.05 16.81 -9.65
C ARG A 750 50.26 16.60 -8.15
N LEU A 751 51.30 15.85 -7.76
CA LEU A 751 51.53 15.52 -6.36
C LEU A 751 51.72 16.76 -5.48
N GLU A 752 52.39 17.79 -5.97
CA GLU A 752 52.66 19.00 -5.20
C GLU A 752 51.42 19.90 -5.08
N GLU A 753 50.66 20.05 -6.17
CA GLU A 753 49.33 20.70 -6.18
C GLU A 753 48.40 20.05 -5.15
N TYR A 754 48.33 18.71 -5.14
CA TYR A 754 47.47 18.00 -4.20
C TYR A 754 47.91 18.14 -2.74
N ARG A 755 49.22 18.20 -2.46
CA ARG A 755 49.73 18.44 -1.10
C ARG A 755 49.38 19.83 -0.56
N LEU A 756 49.31 20.85 -1.42
CA LEU A 756 48.82 22.16 -1.04
C LEU A 756 47.34 22.11 -0.66
N LYS A 757 46.53 21.40 -1.46
CA LYS A 757 45.11 21.16 -1.14
C LYS A 757 44.94 20.44 0.20
N ILE A 758 45.72 19.39 0.46
CA ILE A 758 45.72 18.69 1.76
C ILE A 758 45.98 19.70 2.89
N SER A 759 46.99 20.56 2.73
CA SER A 759 47.35 21.54 3.76
C SER A 759 46.23 22.55 4.02
N ASP A 760 45.54 23.04 2.99
CA ASP A 760 44.40 23.95 3.15
C ASP A 760 43.19 23.25 3.79
N THR A 761 42.92 21.99 3.42
CA THR A 761 41.90 21.16 4.06
C THR A 761 42.20 20.93 5.54
N LEU A 762 43.45 20.63 5.91
CA LEU A 762 43.87 20.45 7.30
C LEU A 762 43.79 21.75 8.12
N TYR A 763 44.01 22.91 7.50
CA TYR A 763 43.83 24.20 8.16
C TYR A 763 42.39 24.35 8.67
N TRP A 764 41.41 24.10 7.78
CA TRP A 764 40.00 24.19 8.13
C TRP A 764 39.63 23.28 9.30
N PHE A 765 40.15 22.05 9.35
CA PHE A 765 39.93 21.13 10.47
C PHE A 765 40.45 21.64 11.81
N LEU A 766 41.61 22.29 11.81
CA LEU A 766 42.28 22.77 13.01
C LEU A 766 41.66 24.07 13.54
N PHE A 767 41.36 25.00 12.63
CA PHE A 767 41.02 26.38 12.99
C PHE A 767 39.53 26.70 12.83
N ASP A 768 38.85 26.18 11.80
CA ASP A 768 37.49 26.61 11.45
C ASP A 768 36.40 25.65 11.93
N MET A 769 36.74 24.40 12.22
CA MET A 769 35.79 23.41 12.72
C MET A 769 35.40 23.69 14.19
N ASN A 770 34.24 24.35 14.38
CA ASN A 770 33.75 24.75 15.70
C ASN A 770 33.08 23.62 16.50
N ARG A 771 32.76 22.49 15.85
CA ARG A 771 32.01 21.37 16.46
C ARG A 771 32.90 20.35 17.19
N VAL A 772 34.22 20.53 17.19
CA VAL A 772 35.17 19.60 17.84
C VAL A 772 35.81 20.23 19.07
N SER A 773 36.01 19.41 20.12
CA SER A 773 36.61 19.87 21.37
C SER A 773 38.08 20.24 21.21
N LEU A 774 38.59 21.07 22.12
CA LEU A 774 40.02 21.36 22.22
C LEU A 774 40.85 20.08 22.38
N ASP A 775 40.38 19.13 23.18
CA ASP A 775 41.02 17.82 23.36
C ASP A 775 41.16 17.04 22.04
N PHE A 776 40.12 17.10 21.18
CA PHE A 776 40.19 16.51 19.86
C PHE A 776 41.19 17.24 18.97
N LYS A 777 41.18 18.59 18.94
CA LYS A 777 42.14 19.39 18.17
C LYS A 777 43.58 19.10 18.60
N LEU A 778 43.83 18.95 19.89
CA LEU A 778 45.10 18.54 20.48
C LEU A 778 45.54 17.15 20.02
N LYS A 779 44.64 16.17 20.08
CA LYS A 779 44.91 14.83 19.60
C LYS A 779 45.25 14.83 18.11
N PHE A 780 44.45 15.54 17.31
CA PHE A 780 44.65 15.68 15.87
C PHE A 780 45.98 16.36 15.54
N TYR A 781 46.33 17.46 16.23
CA TYR A 781 47.61 18.14 16.12
C TYR A 781 48.79 17.19 16.33
N ASN A 782 48.75 16.41 17.42
CA ASN A 782 49.83 15.49 17.76
C ASN A 782 49.96 14.35 16.74
N GLU A 783 48.84 13.75 16.31
CA GLU A 783 48.86 12.68 15.30
C GLU A 783 49.33 13.21 13.93
N LEU A 784 48.87 14.40 13.53
CA LEU A 784 49.33 15.06 12.32
C LEU A 784 50.84 15.30 12.37
N LYS A 785 51.35 15.89 13.46
CA LYS A 785 52.77 16.19 13.65
C LYS A 785 53.65 14.94 13.64
N GLN A 786 53.25 13.88 14.36
CA GLN A 786 54.09 12.71 14.61
C GLN A 786 54.01 11.65 13.52
N THR A 787 52.85 11.49 12.88
CA THR A 787 52.60 10.38 11.95
C THR A 787 52.31 10.85 10.53
N TYR A 788 51.40 11.80 10.37
CA TYR A 788 50.83 12.08 9.05
C TYR A 788 51.61 13.12 8.25
N PHE A 789 52.39 13.99 8.88
CA PHE A 789 53.24 14.96 8.18
C PHE A 789 54.18 14.28 7.18
N ASP A 790 54.86 13.21 7.62
CA ASP A 790 55.81 12.44 6.80
C ASP A 790 55.09 11.54 5.78
N LYS A 791 53.95 10.92 6.17
CA LYS A 791 53.16 10.07 5.27
C LYS A 791 52.54 10.84 4.11
N LEU A 792 52.04 12.05 4.37
CA LEU A 792 51.47 12.94 3.37
C LEU A 792 52.56 13.71 2.60
N GLY A 793 53.78 13.77 3.15
CA GLY A 793 54.92 14.46 2.57
C GLY A 793 54.75 15.98 2.57
N LEU A 794 54.12 16.54 3.61
CA LEU A 794 53.86 17.99 3.71
C LEU A 794 55.16 18.79 3.88
N ASP A 795 56.24 18.14 4.34
CA ASP A 795 57.60 18.70 4.43
C ASP A 795 58.22 19.02 3.06
N LYS A 796 57.68 18.44 1.98
CA LYS A 796 58.20 18.61 0.62
C LYS A 796 57.63 19.84 -0.09
N ILE A 797 56.69 20.55 0.52
CA ILE A 797 56.00 21.68 -0.09
C ILE A 797 56.86 22.94 -0.01
N VAL A 798 57.00 23.63 -1.14
CA VAL A 798 57.60 24.98 -1.19
C VAL A 798 56.47 26.03 -1.28
N ILE A 799 55.90 26.45 -0.16
CA ILE A 799 54.68 27.30 -0.09
C ILE A 799 54.73 28.51 -1.04
N PHE A 800 55.83 29.27 -1.02
CA PHE A 800 56.00 30.50 -1.81
C PHE A 800 56.14 30.30 -3.33
N LYS A 801 56.19 29.06 -3.82
CA LYS A 801 56.32 28.76 -5.25
C LYS A 801 54.96 28.72 -5.97
N TYR A 802 53.84 28.61 -5.24
CA TYR A 802 52.58 28.13 -5.82
C TYR A 802 51.38 29.07 -5.74
N THR A 803 51.44 30.11 -4.91
CA THR A 803 50.34 31.08 -4.84
C THR A 803 50.86 32.43 -4.37
N ASP A 804 50.36 33.51 -4.98
CA ASP A 804 50.55 34.89 -4.52
C ASP A 804 49.43 35.33 -3.56
N ASP A 805 48.45 34.46 -3.28
CA ASP A 805 47.39 34.71 -2.31
C ASP A 805 47.94 34.68 -0.88
N LEU A 806 48.12 35.87 -0.31
CA LEU A 806 48.63 36.08 1.04
C LEU A 806 47.79 35.38 2.12
N GLN A 807 46.46 35.26 1.93
CA GLN A 807 45.60 34.57 2.89
C GLN A 807 45.83 33.07 2.85
N LEU A 808 45.91 32.49 1.64
CA LEU A 808 46.23 31.07 1.48
C LEU A 808 47.65 30.77 2.01
N GLN A 809 48.63 31.63 1.73
CA GLN A 809 49.98 31.47 2.31
C GLN A 809 49.95 31.46 3.85
N GLU A 810 49.14 32.31 4.48
CA GLU A 810 48.99 32.33 5.93
C GLU A 810 48.36 31.04 6.47
N ARG A 811 47.27 30.56 5.85
CA ARG A 811 46.60 29.30 6.23
C ARG A 811 47.55 28.10 6.11
N LEU A 812 48.27 28.01 4.99
CA LEU A 812 49.25 26.96 4.74
C LEU A 812 50.39 27.03 5.76
N LYS A 813 50.89 28.25 6.06
CA LYS A 813 51.94 28.45 7.06
C LYS A 813 51.52 27.96 8.45
N LYS A 814 50.30 28.27 8.89
CA LYS A 814 49.76 27.78 10.18
C LYS A 814 49.87 26.25 10.26
N VAL A 815 49.41 25.52 9.23
CA VAL A 815 49.50 24.05 9.21
C VAL A 815 50.94 23.53 9.18
N HIS A 816 51.86 24.18 8.47
CA HIS A 816 53.25 23.74 8.41
C HIS A 816 54.03 24.01 9.69
N ASP A 817 53.68 25.08 10.41
CA ASP A 817 54.32 25.45 11.68
C ASP A 817 54.05 24.44 12.80
N ILE A 818 53.04 23.58 12.66
CA ILE A 818 52.77 22.42 13.53
C ILE A 818 54.01 21.52 13.65
N ARG A 819 54.74 21.34 12.54
CA ARG A 819 55.97 20.52 12.54
C ARG A 819 57.09 21.19 13.34
N LYS A 820 57.12 22.52 13.38
CA LYS A 820 58.21 23.31 13.97
C LYS A 820 58.06 23.48 15.48
N TYR A 821 56.85 23.70 15.97
CA TYR A 821 56.62 24.11 17.35
C TYR A 821 55.95 23.01 18.17
N ASP A 822 56.32 22.84 19.44
CA ASP A 822 55.47 22.13 20.40
C ASP A 822 54.14 22.88 20.61
N TYR A 823 53.18 22.23 21.26
CA TYR A 823 51.83 22.77 21.41
C TYR A 823 51.83 24.12 22.15
N ASP A 824 52.53 24.24 23.27
CA ASP A 824 52.53 25.46 24.09
C ASP A 824 53.09 26.65 23.30
N THR A 825 54.18 26.41 22.56
CA THR A 825 54.77 27.42 21.68
C THR A 825 53.86 27.76 20.50
N TYR A 826 53.22 26.75 19.90
CA TYR A 826 52.31 26.93 18.76
C TYR A 826 51.08 27.77 19.14
N GLN A 827 50.48 27.49 20.30
CA GLN A 827 49.33 28.25 20.80
C GLN A 827 49.67 29.69 21.18
N LEU A 828 50.91 29.96 21.62
CA LEU A 828 51.37 31.32 21.88
C LEU A 828 51.52 32.14 20.58
N ILE A 829 51.89 31.49 19.48
CA ILE A 829 52.03 32.12 18.16
C ILE A 829 50.66 32.30 17.48
N TYR A 830 49.78 31.30 17.63
CA TYR A 830 48.45 31.25 17.04
C TYR A 830 47.40 31.14 18.16
N PRO A 831 47.06 32.26 18.82
CA PRO A 831 46.16 32.26 19.97
C PRO A 831 44.72 31.86 19.61
N ASP A 832 44.34 31.99 18.34
CA ASP A 832 43.10 31.49 17.76
C ASP A 832 43.04 29.95 17.70
N PHE A 833 44.17 29.26 17.88
CA PHE A 833 44.20 27.81 17.92
C PHE A 833 43.50 27.29 19.18
N GLY A 834 42.33 26.68 18.98
CA GLY A 834 41.56 26.07 20.06
C GLY A 834 40.46 26.95 20.65
N GLU A 835 40.29 28.19 20.16
CA GLU A 835 39.11 28.99 20.49
C GLU A 835 37.85 28.27 19.99
N SER A 836 36.88 28.03 20.89
CA SER A 836 35.54 27.62 20.49
C SER A 836 34.73 28.87 20.20
N LYS A 837 34.06 28.92 19.04
CA LYS A 837 33.00 29.92 18.83
C LYS A 837 31.81 29.51 19.70
N THR A 838 31.45 30.35 20.66
CA THR A 838 30.53 30.03 21.77
C THR A 838 29.15 29.57 21.28
N ALA A 839 28.62 28.54 21.94
CA ALA A 839 27.28 27.99 21.72
C ALA A 839 26.53 27.83 23.05
N LEU A 840 25.27 28.29 23.12
CA LEU A 840 24.36 28.15 24.26
C LEU A 840 23.59 26.82 24.19
N ILE A 841 23.74 25.92 25.17
CA ILE A 841 23.06 24.61 25.18
C ILE A 841 22.07 24.54 26.36
N PRO A 842 20.75 24.48 26.12
CA PRO A 842 19.76 24.31 27.19
C PRO A 842 19.72 22.86 27.71
N ASN A 843 19.46 22.68 29.01
CA ASN A 843 19.27 21.40 29.70
C ASN A 843 17.95 21.46 30.49
N VAL A 844 17.04 20.49 30.35
CA VAL A 844 15.70 20.55 30.98
C VAL A 844 15.33 19.23 31.67
N THR A 845 14.65 19.32 32.83
CA THR A 845 14.12 18.15 33.56
C THR A 845 12.61 18.30 33.73
N VAL A 846 11.82 17.23 33.51
CA VAL A 846 10.34 17.30 33.58
C VAL A 846 9.83 16.69 34.87
N GLN A 847 9.03 17.45 35.63
CA GLN A 847 8.35 17.02 36.85
C GLN A 847 6.83 17.12 36.68
N ASP A 848 6.08 16.21 37.31
CA ASP A 848 4.63 16.38 37.45
C ASP A 848 4.28 17.44 38.51
N ARG A 849 2.98 17.75 38.69
CA ARG A 849 2.49 18.69 39.72
C ARG A 849 2.83 18.27 41.16
N SER A 850 3.30 17.04 41.38
CA SER A 850 3.76 16.54 42.68
C SER A 850 5.28 16.67 42.89
N GLY A 851 6.02 17.22 41.92
CA GLY A 851 7.48 17.34 41.96
C GLY A 851 8.22 16.05 41.61
N LYS A 852 7.51 15.01 41.12
CA LYS A 852 8.13 13.74 40.72
C LYS A 852 8.69 13.87 39.31
N ILE A 853 10.00 13.62 39.15
CA ILE A 853 10.66 13.58 37.84
C ILE A 853 10.09 12.43 37.02
N ILE A 854 9.46 12.75 35.90
CA ILE A 854 8.77 11.80 35.02
C ILE A 854 9.56 11.51 33.74
N TYR A 855 10.53 12.37 33.37
CA TYR A 855 11.53 12.10 32.33
C TYR A 855 12.77 13.00 32.49
N GLY A 856 13.96 12.45 32.20
CA GLY A 856 15.29 13.03 32.46
C GLY A 856 16.09 12.22 33.50
N GLN A 857 17.42 12.11 33.33
CA GLN A 857 18.28 11.48 34.34
C GLN A 857 18.34 12.34 35.62
N LYS A 858 18.50 11.70 36.79
CA LYS A 858 18.94 12.42 38.00
C LYS A 858 20.26 13.14 37.68
N PRO A 859 20.53 14.33 38.25
CA PRO A 859 21.81 14.99 38.08
C PRO A 859 22.92 14.03 38.55
N ILE A 860 23.62 13.40 37.60
CA ILE A 860 24.89 12.77 37.92
C ILE A 860 25.87 13.93 37.98
N LEU A 861 26.34 14.23 39.19
CA LEU A 861 27.46 15.14 39.41
C LEU A 861 28.69 14.57 38.69
N GLY A 862 28.89 15.01 37.44
CA GLY A 862 30.05 14.68 36.61
C GLY A 862 29.73 13.66 35.53
N LEU A 863 29.38 14.14 34.33
CA LEU A 863 29.91 13.71 33.02
C LEU A 863 29.17 14.51 31.93
N ASN A 864 29.94 15.23 31.11
CA ASN A 864 29.47 15.98 29.95
C ASN A 864 29.18 15.02 28.79
N THR A 865 27.95 14.49 28.67
CA THR A 865 27.51 13.83 27.44
C THR A 865 26.01 13.94 27.23
N VAL A 866 25.66 14.53 26.07
CA VAL A 866 24.47 14.33 25.21
C VAL A 866 23.10 14.50 25.88
N VAL A 867 22.40 15.55 25.44
CA VAL A 867 21.04 15.94 25.86
C VAL A 867 20.04 15.40 24.82
N ASP A 868 19.20 14.45 25.22
CA ASP A 868 17.94 14.10 24.54
C ASP A 868 16.78 14.57 25.44
N LEU A 869 15.81 15.31 24.90
CA LEU A 869 14.47 15.64 25.48
C LEU A 869 13.56 16.17 24.33
N PHE A 870 12.22 16.18 24.32
CA PHE A 870 11.20 16.33 25.38
C PHE A 870 9.81 15.71 25.00
N SER A 871 8.79 15.88 25.86
CA SER A 871 7.33 15.86 25.56
C SER A 871 6.55 16.71 26.59
N ILE A 872 5.40 17.30 26.23
CA ILE A 872 4.46 18.02 27.13
C ILE A 872 3.28 17.08 27.45
N ILE A 873 2.87 16.97 28.72
CA ILE A 873 1.66 16.25 29.12
C ILE A 873 0.50 17.25 29.27
N ILE A 874 -0.56 17.06 28.49
CA ILE A 874 -1.86 17.70 28.67
C ILE A 874 -2.78 16.66 29.30
N GLU A 875 -3.31 16.91 30.50
CA GLU A 875 -4.31 16.03 31.12
C GLU A 875 -5.56 15.99 30.25
N ASN A 876 -6.10 14.78 30.04
CA ASN A 876 -7.09 14.47 29.00
C ASN A 876 -8.50 15.04 29.24
N ARG A 877 -8.63 16.11 30.03
CA ARG A 877 -9.91 16.76 30.35
C ARG A 877 -9.73 18.26 30.51
N HIS A 878 -10.06 18.97 29.43
CA HIS A 878 -10.25 20.42 29.34
C HIS A 878 -8.98 21.27 29.50
N THR A 879 -8.64 22.09 28.50
CA THR A 879 -8.47 23.56 28.62
C THR A 879 -7.73 24.16 27.41
N SER A 880 -8.09 25.39 27.08
CA SER A 880 -7.45 26.34 26.15
C SER A 880 -6.11 26.90 26.64
N ASN A 881 -5.50 26.29 27.68
CA ASN A 881 -4.34 26.80 28.42
C ASN A 881 -3.33 25.68 28.70
N ALA A 882 -2.05 25.94 28.42
CA ALA A 882 -0.92 25.05 28.73
C ALA A 882 0.01 25.69 29.77
N SER A 883 0.74 24.87 30.53
CA SER A 883 1.78 25.33 31.49
C SER A 883 3.07 24.55 31.24
N ALA A 884 4.20 25.26 31.21
CA ALA A 884 5.53 24.71 30.97
C ALA A 884 6.54 25.22 32.01
N VAL A 885 7.51 24.38 32.35
CA VAL A 885 8.67 24.73 33.17
C VAL A 885 9.90 24.67 32.28
N ILE A 886 10.61 25.79 32.14
CA ILE A 886 11.78 25.92 31.27
C ILE A 886 13.01 26.20 32.14
N ASP A 887 13.94 25.27 32.14
CA ASP A 887 15.20 25.37 32.89
C ASP A 887 16.30 25.98 31.99
N PHE A 888 16.91 27.08 32.45
CA PHE A 888 17.98 27.77 31.76
C PHE A 888 19.31 27.57 32.51
N THR A 889 20.26 26.91 31.85
CA THR A 889 21.65 26.83 32.31
C THR A 889 22.54 27.77 31.49
N TYR A 890 23.13 28.76 32.14
CA TYR A 890 24.06 29.70 31.53
C TYR A 890 25.51 29.31 31.82
N MET A 891 26.31 29.19 30.76
CA MET A 891 27.77 29.03 30.85
C MET A 891 28.44 30.29 30.26
N GLY A 892 29.02 31.13 31.11
CA GLY A 892 29.77 32.30 30.68
C GLY A 892 31.26 32.00 30.54
N ASP A 893 31.95 32.77 29.70
CA ASP A 893 33.38 32.68 29.44
C ASP A 893 34.18 32.67 30.77
N ASN A 894 34.65 31.49 31.15
CA ASN A 894 35.47 31.25 32.35
C ASN A 894 34.90 31.71 33.71
N LYS A 895 33.58 31.87 33.89
CA LYS A 895 32.97 32.10 35.21
C LYS A 895 31.68 31.31 35.46
N LYS A 896 31.49 30.96 36.74
CA LYS A 896 30.38 30.26 37.43
C LYS A 896 29.13 30.01 36.58
N ILE A 897 28.77 28.73 36.44
CA ILE A 897 27.49 28.28 35.88
C ILE A 897 26.37 28.90 36.72
N ASN A 898 25.52 29.71 36.10
CA ASN A 898 24.30 30.23 36.72
C ASN A 898 23.11 29.46 36.18
N HIS A 899 22.19 29.09 37.08
CA HIS A 899 21.04 28.23 36.80
C HIS A 899 19.78 28.96 37.27
N ASP A 900 18.78 29.08 36.39
CA ASP A 900 17.48 29.72 36.70
C ASP A 900 16.35 28.99 35.98
N VAL A 901 15.14 29.10 36.52
CA VAL A 901 13.96 28.40 36.00
C VAL A 901 12.87 29.42 35.70
N LEU A 902 12.29 29.32 34.50
CA LEU A 902 11.12 30.08 34.08
C LEU A 902 9.89 29.17 34.10
N LEU A 903 8.92 29.51 34.94
CA LEU A 903 7.58 28.95 34.93
C LEU A 903 6.74 29.80 33.98
N VAL A 904 6.17 29.22 32.92
CA VAL A 904 5.35 29.97 31.96
C VAL A 904 4.04 29.26 31.66
N SER A 905 2.94 29.99 31.71
CA SER A 905 1.62 29.54 31.26
C SER A 905 1.21 30.31 30.02
N ILE A 906 0.72 29.59 29.01
CA ILE A 906 0.33 30.14 27.71
C ILE A 906 -1.06 29.64 27.31
N SER A 907 -1.82 30.49 26.63
CA SER A 907 -3.06 30.16 25.93
C SER A 907 -2.83 30.29 24.42
N ILE A 908 -3.44 29.43 23.61
CA ILE A 908 -3.36 29.52 22.14
C ILE A 908 -4.79 29.58 21.61
N ASN A 909 -5.15 30.72 21.01
CA ASN A 909 -6.51 30.98 20.52
C ASN A 909 -6.49 31.31 19.03
N LYS A 910 -7.59 31.08 18.31
CA LYS A 910 -7.73 31.55 16.92
C LYS A 910 -8.09 33.03 16.87
N ASP A 911 -7.56 33.76 15.90
CA ASP A 911 -8.10 35.05 15.51
C ASP A 911 -9.26 34.92 14.51
N ALA A 912 -9.82 36.05 14.08
CA ALA A 912 -11.00 36.11 13.21
C ALA A 912 -10.78 35.42 11.85
N ASP A 913 -9.53 35.25 11.41
CA ASP A 913 -9.16 34.62 10.14
C ASP A 913 -8.79 33.12 10.31
N GLY A 914 -8.94 32.58 11.53
CA GLY A 914 -8.69 31.17 11.84
C GLY A 914 -7.22 30.82 12.10
N ILE A 915 -6.34 31.82 12.16
CA ILE A 915 -4.91 31.67 12.45
C ILE A 915 -4.73 31.55 13.98
N LEU A 916 -3.93 30.57 14.41
CA LEU A 916 -3.62 30.42 15.83
C LEU A 916 -2.80 31.63 16.33
N LYS A 917 -2.98 32.05 17.58
CA LYS A 917 -2.22 33.12 18.23
C LYS A 917 -1.93 32.77 19.69
N PRO A 918 -0.65 32.76 20.10
CA PRO A 918 -0.26 32.54 21.48
C PRO A 918 -0.43 33.81 22.35
N THR A 919 -0.90 33.63 23.57
CA THR A 919 -0.95 34.64 24.63
C THR A 919 -0.30 34.07 25.89
N VAL A 920 0.75 34.70 26.41
CA VAL A 920 1.31 34.32 27.72
C VAL A 920 0.35 34.80 28.80
N LEU A 921 -0.12 33.88 29.64
CA LEU A 921 -1.03 34.17 30.75
C LEU A 921 -0.27 34.55 32.03
N GLN A 922 0.84 33.87 32.29
CA GLN A 922 1.67 34.10 33.47
C GLN A 922 3.11 33.65 33.19
N ALA A 923 4.10 34.37 33.69
CA ALA A 923 5.51 33.98 33.62
C ALA A 923 6.24 34.36 34.91
N GLU A 924 6.89 33.42 35.58
CA GLU A 924 7.59 33.65 36.85
C GLU A 924 8.99 33.00 36.84
N TRP A 925 10.00 33.73 37.30
CA TRP A 925 11.37 33.23 37.43
C TRP A 925 11.67 32.83 38.87
N GLU A 926 12.28 31.66 39.08
CA GLU A 926 12.62 31.18 40.43
C GLU A 926 13.70 32.03 41.13
N LYS A 927 14.80 32.37 40.45
CA LYS A 927 15.91 33.16 41.03
C LYS A 927 16.01 34.55 40.44
N GLY A 928 15.54 34.74 39.22
CA GLY A 928 15.28 36.05 38.63
C GLY A 928 16.53 36.81 38.16
N TYR A 929 17.50 36.14 37.54
CA TYR A 929 18.68 36.83 37.02
C TYR A 929 18.33 37.80 35.88
N ASP A 930 18.76 39.06 36.03
CA ASP A 930 18.42 40.17 35.11
C ASP A 930 18.78 39.88 33.65
N ILE A 931 19.87 39.14 33.42
CA ILE A 931 20.39 38.83 32.08
C ILE A 931 19.46 37.92 31.27
N LEU A 932 18.69 37.05 31.96
CA LEU A 932 17.70 36.15 31.34
C LEU A 932 16.35 36.85 31.21
N ARG A 933 15.92 37.61 32.23
CA ARG A 933 14.64 38.34 32.21
C ARG A 933 14.50 39.31 31.04
N GLN A 934 15.58 40.00 30.67
CA GLN A 934 15.52 41.07 29.68
C GLN A 934 15.58 40.61 28.22
N ASN A 935 15.75 39.31 27.95
CA ASN A 935 16.15 38.82 26.64
C ASN A 935 15.33 37.61 26.12
N ILE A 936 14.15 37.34 26.66
CA ILE A 936 13.31 36.20 26.25
C ILE A 936 12.12 36.66 25.42
N TYR A 937 11.87 35.97 24.31
CA TYR A 937 10.82 36.27 23.33
C TYR A 937 10.06 35.00 22.96
N TYR A 938 8.89 35.13 22.35
CA TYR A 938 8.21 34.03 21.70
C TYR A 938 7.56 34.45 20.37
N ILE A 939 7.28 33.48 19.51
CA ILE A 939 6.54 33.66 18.26
C ILE A 939 5.70 32.41 17.97
N MET A 940 4.75 32.48 17.03
CA MET A 940 4.14 31.28 16.45
C MET A 940 4.01 31.41 14.94
N VAL A 941 4.48 30.41 14.19
CA VAL A 941 4.47 30.35 12.72
C VAL A 941 4.00 28.96 12.28
N ASP A 942 3.00 28.85 11.41
CA ASP A 942 2.51 27.58 10.84
C ASP A 942 2.25 26.46 11.87
N ASN A 943 1.62 26.84 12.99
CA ASN A 943 1.32 26.00 14.16
C ASN A 943 2.54 25.64 15.03
N VAL A 944 3.68 26.30 14.85
CA VAL A 944 4.89 26.10 15.65
C VAL A 944 5.09 27.29 16.57
N PHE A 945 4.93 27.10 17.88
CA PHE A 945 5.22 28.10 18.92
C PHE A 945 6.69 28.03 19.30
N THR A 946 7.45 29.12 19.24
CA THR A 946 8.89 29.09 19.54
C THR A 946 9.23 30.08 20.64
N VAL A 947 10.00 29.66 21.65
CA VAL A 947 10.56 30.54 22.70
C VAL A 947 12.03 30.80 22.40
N TYR A 948 12.43 32.07 22.36
CA TYR A 948 13.78 32.53 22.09
C TYR A 948 14.44 33.17 23.32
N ALA A 949 15.75 32.99 23.47
CA ALA A 949 16.63 33.71 24.38
C ALA A 949 17.73 34.43 23.60
N LYS A 950 17.79 35.77 23.67
CA LYS A 950 18.81 36.60 23.00
C LYS A 950 20.06 36.78 23.89
N TYR A 951 21.25 36.58 23.34
CA TYR A 951 22.50 36.91 24.02
C TYR A 951 23.61 37.25 23.01
N THR A 952 24.27 38.40 23.16
CA THR A 952 25.37 38.87 22.28
C THR A 952 25.04 38.74 20.77
N GLU A 953 23.86 39.23 20.37
CA GLU A 953 23.30 39.16 19.00
C GLU A 953 22.95 37.77 18.45
N ARG A 954 23.11 36.70 19.24
CA ARG A 954 22.67 35.33 18.90
C ARG A 954 21.40 34.97 19.65
N TYR A 955 20.62 34.03 19.12
CA TYR A 955 19.38 33.58 19.76
C TYR A 955 19.41 32.08 19.95
N ALA A 956 19.10 31.59 21.14
CA ALA A 956 18.74 30.20 21.37
C ALA A 956 17.22 30.05 21.33
N ALA A 957 16.69 29.02 20.68
CA ALA A 957 15.28 28.89 20.37
C ALA A 957 14.80 27.46 20.61
N VAL A 958 13.54 27.28 21.01
CA VAL A 958 12.89 25.97 21.15
C VAL A 958 11.50 26.03 20.52
N ASP A 959 11.26 25.20 19.50
CA ASP A 959 10.00 25.13 18.74
C ASP A 959 9.04 24.08 19.31
N TYR A 960 7.75 24.38 19.40
CA TYR A 960 6.68 23.50 19.87
C TYR A 960 5.59 23.39 18.80
N LEU A 961 5.31 22.18 18.29
CA LEU A 961 4.31 21.93 17.24
C LEU A 961 2.91 21.71 17.85
N ALA A 962 1.97 22.56 17.49
CA ALA A 962 0.56 22.47 17.83
C ALA A 962 -0.26 21.80 16.71
N ARG A 963 -1.28 21.01 17.09
CA ARG A 963 -2.24 20.36 16.19
C ARG A 963 -3.67 20.54 16.72
N ILE A 964 -4.63 20.66 15.81
CA ILE A 964 -6.07 20.69 16.10
C ILE A 964 -6.58 19.25 16.24
N ILE A 965 -7.29 18.95 17.34
CA ILE A 965 -7.64 17.56 17.69
C ILE A 965 -9.05 17.12 17.27
N THR A 966 -10.03 17.99 16.96
CA THR A 966 -11.35 17.50 16.49
C THR A 966 -12.09 18.37 15.47
N SER A 967 -12.84 17.66 14.61
CA SER A 967 -13.84 18.10 13.65
C SER A 967 -15.26 17.81 14.19
N ARG A 968 -15.99 18.86 14.55
CA ARG A 968 -17.45 19.06 14.40
C ARG A 968 -17.85 20.30 15.20
N GLU A 969 -18.83 21.01 14.65
CA GLU A 969 -19.32 22.32 15.06
C GLU A 969 -19.55 22.41 16.57
N THR A 970 -18.64 23.07 17.31
CA THR A 970 -18.94 24.19 18.23
C THR A 970 -17.74 24.65 19.08
N GLU A 971 -16.61 23.92 19.18
CA GLU A 971 -15.35 24.45 19.73
C GLU A 971 -14.15 23.59 19.30
N GLN A 972 -13.20 24.15 18.53
CA GLN A 972 -11.99 23.43 18.08
C GLN A 972 -10.90 23.47 19.14
N GLN A 973 -10.41 22.30 19.58
CA GLN A 973 -9.35 22.17 20.58
C GLN A 973 -7.95 22.08 19.95
N VAL A 974 -6.96 22.75 20.55
CA VAL A 974 -5.55 22.76 20.12
C VAL A 974 -4.69 22.05 21.16
N SER A 975 -3.81 21.15 20.72
CA SER A 975 -2.86 20.43 21.56
C SER A 975 -1.46 20.52 20.99
N ILE A 976 -0.45 20.64 21.84
CA ILE A 976 0.95 20.51 21.42
C ILE A 976 1.25 19.01 21.27
N VAL A 977 1.64 18.58 20.07
CA VAL A 977 1.81 17.16 19.71
C VAL A 977 3.29 16.74 19.62
N SER A 978 4.20 17.70 19.42
CA SER A 978 5.66 17.49 19.45
C SER A 978 6.40 18.82 19.62
N HIS A 979 7.73 18.82 19.71
CA HIS A 979 8.59 20.02 19.72
C HIS A 979 9.94 19.66 19.05
N ASN A 980 10.74 20.64 18.59
CA ASN A 980 12.10 20.42 18.07
C ASN A 980 13.16 20.53 19.20
N GLN A 981 14.37 20.01 18.96
CA GLN A 981 15.54 20.29 19.81
C GLN A 981 15.84 21.79 19.83
N GLY A 982 16.25 22.31 20.99
CA GLY A 982 16.68 23.70 21.09
C GLY A 982 17.86 23.98 20.15
N TYR A 983 17.81 25.07 19.41
CA TYR A 983 18.83 25.45 18.42
C TYR A 983 19.37 26.87 18.69
N ILE A 984 20.57 27.16 18.19
CA ILE A 984 21.16 28.50 18.25
C ILE A 984 21.24 29.07 16.83
N GLN A 985 20.86 30.33 16.66
CA GLN A 985 21.00 31.08 15.42
C GLN A 985 21.91 32.30 15.61
N ASP A 986 22.79 32.53 14.63
CA ASP A 986 23.84 33.57 14.70
C ASP A 986 23.35 34.99 14.33
N ALA A 987 22.18 35.12 13.66
CA ALA A 987 21.59 36.41 13.31
C ALA A 987 20.07 36.33 13.19
N MET A 988 19.37 37.43 13.48
CA MET A 988 17.95 37.63 13.16
C MET A 988 17.83 38.01 11.67
N TYR A 989 17.16 37.20 10.85
CA TYR A 989 16.54 37.66 9.60
C TYR A 989 15.06 38.00 9.88
N PRO A 990 14.41 38.88 9.10
CA PRO A 990 13.39 39.81 9.59
C PRO A 990 12.04 39.14 9.90
N LEU A 991 11.92 38.55 11.10
CA LEU A 991 10.66 38.27 11.78
C LEU A 991 10.40 39.32 12.88
N THR A 992 10.83 40.56 12.66
CA THR A 992 10.81 41.63 13.68
C THR A 992 9.42 42.21 13.95
N VAL A 993 8.35 41.72 13.31
CA VAL A 993 7.00 42.29 13.49
C VAL A 993 6.13 41.47 14.46
N ASP A 994 6.41 40.19 14.67
CA ASP A 994 5.50 39.28 15.40
C ASP A 994 6.10 38.60 16.65
N MET A 995 7.36 38.89 17.00
CA MET A 995 7.96 38.38 18.25
C MET A 995 7.47 39.19 19.45
N VAL A 996 6.93 38.50 20.45
CA VAL A 996 6.45 39.11 21.69
C VAL A 996 7.44 38.83 22.81
N LYS A 997 7.83 39.86 23.55
CA LYS A 997 8.74 39.73 24.69
C LYS A 997 7.97 39.17 25.89
N ILE A 998 8.51 38.16 26.57
CA ILE A 998 7.80 37.48 27.68
C ILE A 998 7.65 38.39 28.92
N ASP A 999 8.44 39.47 29.03
CA ASP A 999 8.49 40.38 30.19
C ASP A 999 7.37 41.43 30.24
N GLN A 1000 6.34 41.35 29.39
CA GLN A 1000 5.21 42.29 29.36
C GLN A 1000 3.93 41.81 30.07
N VAL A 1001 3.96 40.69 30.80
CA VAL A 1001 2.80 40.31 31.61
C VAL A 1001 2.88 41.08 32.94
N GLU A 1002 2.19 42.23 33.01
CA GLU A 1002 1.93 42.90 34.29
C GLU A 1002 1.24 41.90 35.23
N SER A 1003 1.74 41.85 36.47
CA SER A 1003 1.32 40.96 37.56
C SER A 1003 -0.19 40.87 37.76
#